data_AF-A0A543J8Z1-F1
#
_entry.id   AF-A0A543J8Z1-F1
#
_cell.length_a   1.000
_cell.length_b   1.000
_cell.length_c   1.000
_cell.angle_alpha   90.00
_cell.angle_beta   90.00
_cell.angle_gamma   90.00
#
_symmetry.space_group_name_H-M   'P 1'
#
loop_
_entity.id
_entity.type
_entity.pdbx_description
1 polymer ?
#
loop_
_entity_poly.entity_id
_entity_poly.type
_entity_poly.pdbx_seq_one_letter_code
_entity_poly.pdbx_strand_id
1 'polypeptide(L)'
;MPSPARRSRWPRATVPLASVALLATALLSATPAAHAAPPPQEPGVTLRVYDMQTSLTQLCTLKTGQTPNVDKLMPTVNWTANGDFGLTDHFVSEVTGNVNITTAGTYAFRLTSDDGSRLRIDNTVVVANDGLHGPVAKDGSIALTAGYHALRIEHFDDGGGQQLTLEWRPPGASGFTVVPNSALSTDAGVVRVTAPGRKECETGADSPGDGLPLTGVHPNYTLTNLRPTGFQPQVSGMDWLPDGRLAITTWGGSDTTVGEVHLLSGVTGTTDPSKVRTQRIATGLREPMGIKYVDGKLYVSEKHRLTELNDTNGDGVTDNYRAVATWPFGGNFHEFAFGMLYRDGAFYLNLSVAINLGGATTDPQPAPNRGTTIKVDKATGAVSYVAGGLRTPHGIGWGPEGGIFVTDNQGGWLPSSKLLHIKQDRFFNHYTNPAGPFDNRAVTAPVLWLPQNEIANSPSNPVQLTAGPFAGQLLFGDVTYGGLQRAYLEKVNGEYQGAVFRHTQGLEAGVSRISIGPDGAIYTGGIGAGGNWGQAGKLSHGLQKLTPNGANAFDILAMRTVEGGFELEYTQPLSATTAQNLAAKYQATQWRYHATSAYGGPKIDQKTLPVTSATLSADRKKVVVKLSGLQAGRVVHLRSPKPFTAESGQSLWSTEAWYTLNAGIGLPRTGEIRGIANKCADVDNAGTADGTKIQLWTCNGTNAQQWTVPGDGTLRVLGKCLDVQGGNTPNGTVTQLWTCNGTAAQQWTAQADGTLRNPLSGRCLDAAGVSSADGTVLHIWDCLAAVNQKWTLP
;
A
#
# COMPACT_ATOMS: atom_id res chain seq x y z
N MET A 1 -28.14 43.75 63.45
CA MET A 1 -27.64 43.45 64.81
C MET A 1 -26.39 42.57 64.68
N PRO A 2 -25.43 42.67 65.62
CA PRO A 2 -24.03 42.96 65.33
C PRO A 2 -23.07 41.75 65.33
N SER A 3 -21.88 41.97 64.77
CA SER A 3 -20.58 41.29 65.05
C SER A 3 -20.17 41.46 66.54
N PRO A 4 -19.06 40.92 67.13
CA PRO A 4 -17.84 40.31 66.53
C PRO A 4 -17.15 39.17 67.38
N ALA A 5 -15.97 38.69 66.93
CA ALA A 5 -14.77 38.19 67.69
C ALA A 5 -14.18 36.90 67.07
N ARG A 6 -12.86 36.62 66.99
CA ARG A 6 -11.57 37.26 67.30
C ARG A 6 -10.49 36.40 66.59
N ARG A 7 -9.60 36.97 65.76
CA ARG A 7 -8.16 37.34 66.01
C ARG A 7 -7.17 36.22 66.40
N SER A 8 -6.17 35.98 65.53
CA SER A 8 -4.72 36.25 65.71
C SER A 8 -3.94 35.66 64.51
N ARG A 9 -2.73 36.04 64.06
CA ARG A 9 -1.81 37.19 64.17
C ARG A 9 -0.80 37.06 62.98
N TRP A 10 -0.18 38.19 62.66
CA TRP A 10 0.67 38.57 61.50
C TRP A 10 2.18 38.20 61.69
N PRO A 11 3.11 38.31 60.69
CA PRO A 11 3.40 39.56 59.96
C PRO A 11 3.84 39.51 58.47
N ARG A 12 3.76 40.72 57.89
CA ARG A 12 4.14 41.16 56.55
C ARG A 12 5.66 41.40 56.44
N ALA A 13 6.17 41.30 55.22
CA ALA A 13 7.33 42.07 54.76
C ALA A 13 7.05 42.68 53.37
N THR A 14 7.66 43.85 53.19
CA THR A 14 7.47 44.91 52.19
C THR A 14 8.06 44.60 50.80
N VAL A 15 7.41 45.11 49.74
CA VAL A 15 7.93 45.14 48.35
C VAL A 15 8.37 46.58 48.03
N PRO A 16 9.60 46.83 47.55
CA PRO A 16 9.98 48.12 47.00
C PRO A 16 9.77 48.18 45.49
N LEU A 17 9.38 49.35 45.00
CA LEU A 17 9.33 49.72 43.58
C LEU A 17 10.76 49.79 43.00
N ALA A 18 10.94 49.28 41.78
CA ALA A 18 12.10 49.56 40.95
C ALA A 18 11.68 49.96 39.52
N SER A 19 12.20 51.12 39.14
CA SER A 19 12.29 51.83 37.87
C SER A 19 12.07 51.04 36.56
N VAL A 20 11.18 51.55 35.70
CA VAL A 20 11.03 51.13 34.30
C VAL A 20 12.09 51.83 33.45
N ALA A 21 13.07 51.08 32.97
CA ALA A 21 13.95 51.51 31.89
C ALA A 21 13.37 51.01 30.54
N LEU A 22 13.04 51.93 29.64
CA LEU A 22 12.77 51.59 28.24
C LEU A 22 14.07 51.14 27.58
N LEU A 23 14.25 49.83 27.39
CA LEU A 23 15.20 49.30 26.41
C LEU A 23 14.54 49.28 25.04
N ALA A 24 15.03 50.12 24.13
CA ALA A 24 14.81 49.94 22.70
C ALA A 24 15.57 48.68 22.23
N THR A 25 14.86 47.56 22.10
CA THR A 25 15.40 46.37 21.44
C THR A 25 15.44 46.62 19.94
N ALA A 26 16.62 46.91 19.41
CA ALA A 26 16.89 46.76 17.98
C ALA A 26 16.73 45.27 17.62
N LEU A 27 15.72 44.96 16.80
CA LEU A 27 15.58 43.65 16.17
C LEU A 27 16.72 43.49 15.15
N LEU A 28 17.87 42.97 15.60
CA LEU A 28 18.89 42.43 14.72
C LEU A 28 18.35 41.11 14.16
N SER A 29 17.96 41.12 12.89
CA SER A 29 17.67 39.91 12.12
C SER A 29 18.91 39.01 12.18
N ALA A 30 18.84 37.90 12.90
CA ALA A 30 19.93 36.94 12.96
C ALA A 30 20.22 36.40 11.55
N THR A 31 21.47 36.51 11.09
CA THR A 31 21.88 35.90 9.82
C THR A 31 21.87 34.38 9.96
N PRO A 32 21.19 33.63 9.07
CA PRO A 32 21.20 32.18 9.12
C PRO A 32 22.64 31.66 8.97
N ALA A 33 23.06 30.80 9.91
CA ALA A 33 24.39 30.20 9.92
C ALA A 33 24.42 28.95 9.03
N ALA A 34 25.55 28.70 8.37
CA ALA A 34 25.78 27.48 7.59
C ALA A 34 25.58 26.21 8.44
N HIS A 35 24.96 25.19 7.85
CA HIS A 35 24.66 23.92 8.51
C HIS A 35 25.90 22.99 8.58
N ALA A 36 25.81 21.93 9.39
CA ALA A 36 26.81 20.86 9.47
C ALA A 36 27.13 20.27 8.07
N ALA A 37 28.30 19.64 7.91
CA ALA A 37 28.75 19.09 6.63
C ALA A 37 27.65 18.20 6.00
N PRO A 38 27.15 18.55 4.80
CA PRO A 38 26.06 17.82 4.17
C PRO A 38 26.51 16.37 3.86
N PRO A 39 25.57 15.43 3.69
CA PRO A 39 25.90 14.11 3.13
C PRO A 39 26.68 14.28 1.81
N PRO A 40 27.39 13.26 1.29
CA PRO A 40 28.13 13.38 0.04
C PRO A 40 27.30 14.11 -1.02
N GLN A 41 27.84 15.18 -1.60
CA GLN A 41 27.14 16.06 -2.52
C GLN A 41 27.66 15.89 -3.95
N GLU A 42 26.81 16.10 -4.95
CA GLU A 42 27.16 16.18 -6.37
C GLU A 42 26.68 17.53 -6.98
N PRO A 43 27.35 18.07 -8.02
CA PRO A 43 26.96 19.35 -8.63
C PRO A 43 25.56 19.33 -9.23
N GLY A 44 24.78 20.38 -8.95
CA GLY A 44 23.45 20.60 -9.52
C GLY A 44 22.32 20.60 -8.48
N VAL A 45 21.09 20.42 -8.95
CA VAL A 45 19.86 20.37 -8.14
C VAL A 45 19.00 19.18 -8.54
N THR A 46 18.17 18.70 -7.62
CA THR A 46 17.14 17.70 -7.91
C THR A 46 15.85 18.40 -8.34
N LEU A 47 15.35 18.08 -9.55
CA LEU A 47 14.02 18.47 -10.03
C LEU A 47 13.05 17.30 -9.87
N ARG A 48 11.95 17.52 -9.16
CA ARG A 48 10.81 16.60 -9.09
C ARG A 48 9.58 17.25 -9.69
N VAL A 49 8.83 16.51 -10.51
CA VAL A 49 7.59 16.99 -11.13
C VAL A 49 6.44 16.04 -10.83
N TYR A 50 5.29 16.59 -10.47
CA TYR A 50 4.10 15.93 -9.99
C TYR A 50 2.93 16.30 -10.92
N ASP A 51 2.43 15.32 -11.66
CA ASP A 51 1.34 15.47 -12.61
C ASP A 51 0.01 15.61 -11.85
N MET A 52 -0.60 16.78 -11.89
CA MET A 52 -1.85 17.05 -11.16
C MET A 52 -3.09 16.68 -11.96
N GLN A 53 -2.98 16.63 -13.30
CA GLN A 53 -4.07 16.32 -14.24
C GLN A 53 -5.34 17.18 -14.04
N THR A 54 -5.22 18.28 -13.30
CA THR A 54 -6.30 19.17 -12.93
C THR A 54 -5.73 20.57 -12.84
N SER A 55 -6.54 21.56 -13.21
CA SER A 55 -6.06 22.93 -13.22
C SER A 55 -5.67 23.45 -11.84
N LEU A 56 -4.65 24.31 -11.82
CA LEU A 56 -4.13 25.02 -10.67
C LEU A 56 -4.26 26.52 -10.89
N THR A 57 -4.52 27.28 -9.83
CA THR A 57 -4.56 28.75 -9.91
C THR A 57 -3.52 29.43 -9.02
N GLN A 58 -2.86 28.64 -8.17
CA GLN A 58 -1.85 29.05 -7.20
C GLN A 58 -1.05 27.82 -6.75
N LEU A 59 0.11 28.06 -6.13
CA LEU A 59 0.90 27.03 -5.47
C LEU A 59 0.09 26.31 -4.42
N CYS A 60 0.15 24.99 -4.44
CA CYS A 60 -0.48 24.14 -3.44
C CYS A 60 0.57 23.41 -2.60
N THR A 61 0.15 22.95 -1.42
CA THR A 61 0.93 21.97 -0.66
C THR A 61 0.61 20.58 -1.20
N LEU A 62 1.61 19.89 -1.74
CA LEU A 62 1.46 18.49 -2.15
C LEU A 62 1.19 17.61 -0.92
N LYS A 63 0.27 16.65 -1.04
CA LYS A 63 0.11 15.62 0.00
C LYS A 63 1.43 14.88 0.19
N THR A 64 1.79 14.66 1.45
CA THR A 64 3.07 14.04 1.83
C THR A 64 3.23 12.61 1.29
N GLY A 65 4.48 12.22 1.00
CA GLY A 65 4.83 10.84 0.63
C GLY A 65 4.55 10.45 -0.83
N GLN A 66 4.10 11.38 -1.68
CA GLN A 66 3.86 11.10 -3.09
C GLN A 66 5.18 10.90 -3.87
N THR A 67 5.26 9.80 -4.61
CA THR A 67 6.36 9.55 -5.56
C THR A 67 6.14 10.44 -6.81
N PRO A 68 7.14 11.21 -7.27
CA PRO A 68 6.98 12.11 -8.41
C PRO A 68 6.80 11.36 -9.74
N ASN A 69 6.28 12.04 -10.75
CA ASN A 69 6.18 11.53 -12.13
C ASN A 69 7.54 11.65 -12.85
N VAL A 70 8.31 12.67 -12.51
CA VAL A 70 9.65 12.94 -13.05
C VAL A 70 10.60 13.26 -11.89
N ASP A 71 11.79 12.69 -11.90
CA ASP A 71 12.86 12.99 -10.95
C ASP A 71 14.20 13.05 -11.72
N LYS A 72 14.83 14.23 -11.78
CA LYS A 72 16.02 14.51 -12.58
C LYS A 72 17.10 15.23 -11.78
N LEU A 73 18.37 14.92 -12.05
CA LEU A 73 19.49 15.79 -11.67
C LEU A 73 19.65 16.85 -12.75
N MET A 74 19.60 18.13 -12.37
CA MET A 74 19.69 19.26 -13.28
C MET A 74 20.91 20.12 -12.94
N PRO A 75 21.76 20.50 -13.91
CA PRO A 75 22.99 21.26 -13.64
C PRO A 75 22.73 22.71 -13.21
N THR A 76 21.63 23.31 -13.68
CA THR A 76 21.20 24.67 -13.36
C THR A 76 19.68 24.73 -13.38
N VAL A 77 19.09 25.82 -12.86
CA VAL A 77 17.66 26.12 -13.00
C VAL A 77 17.51 27.21 -14.07
N ASN A 78 17.40 26.78 -15.32
CA ASN A 78 17.13 27.65 -16.47
C ASN A 78 16.40 26.82 -17.53
N TRP A 79 15.10 26.64 -17.33
CA TRP A 79 14.27 25.69 -18.06
C TRP A 79 13.14 26.44 -18.75
N THR A 80 12.91 26.13 -20.02
CA THR A 80 11.96 26.85 -20.88
C THR A 80 11.19 25.93 -21.83
N ALA A 81 11.50 24.63 -21.83
CA ALA A 81 10.89 23.67 -22.72
C ALA A 81 10.20 22.54 -21.94
N ASN A 82 9.12 22.02 -22.49
CA ASN A 82 8.36 20.89 -21.92
C ASN A 82 9.25 19.68 -21.61
N GLY A 83 10.29 19.45 -22.42
CA GLY A 83 11.25 18.38 -22.21
C GLY A 83 12.08 18.51 -20.91
N ASP A 84 12.29 19.73 -20.43
CA ASP A 84 13.02 20.00 -19.19
C ASP A 84 12.26 19.43 -17.99
N PHE A 85 10.96 19.70 -17.92
CA PHE A 85 10.06 19.23 -16.87
C PHE A 85 9.59 17.79 -17.10
N GLY A 86 9.50 17.35 -18.35
CA GLY A 86 8.99 16.03 -18.73
C GLY A 86 7.47 15.92 -18.74
N LEU A 87 6.76 17.03 -18.51
CA LEU A 87 5.30 17.19 -18.62
C LEU A 87 4.99 18.51 -19.32
N THR A 88 3.79 18.64 -19.90
CA THR A 88 3.40 19.80 -20.73
C THR A 88 2.52 20.81 -20.01
N ASP A 89 1.63 20.42 -19.11
CA ASP A 89 0.75 21.34 -18.40
C ASP A 89 0.28 20.67 -17.09
N HIS A 90 -0.42 21.42 -16.23
CA HIS A 90 -1.07 20.94 -15.01
C HIS A 90 -0.15 20.16 -14.07
N PHE A 91 1.01 20.71 -13.74
CA PHE A 91 1.95 20.08 -12.82
C PHE A 91 2.42 21.01 -11.70
N VAL A 92 2.86 20.38 -10.62
CA VAL A 92 3.69 21.03 -9.60
C VAL A 92 5.10 20.49 -9.73
N SER A 93 6.09 21.34 -9.53
CA SER A 93 7.50 20.94 -9.47
C SER A 93 8.16 21.46 -8.19
N GLU A 94 9.06 20.63 -7.66
CA GLU A 94 9.91 20.95 -6.53
C GLU A 94 11.37 20.83 -6.97
N VAL A 95 12.14 21.89 -6.75
CA VAL A 95 13.59 21.90 -6.96
C VAL A 95 14.26 21.92 -5.60
N THR A 96 15.15 20.97 -5.32
CA THR A 96 15.89 20.89 -4.06
C THR A 96 17.39 20.77 -4.27
N GLY A 97 18.16 21.41 -3.40
CA GLY A 97 19.61 21.34 -3.38
C GLY A 97 20.18 22.31 -2.36
N ASN A 98 21.40 22.73 -2.58
CA ASN A 98 22.12 23.71 -1.80
C ASN A 98 22.74 24.75 -2.73
N VAL A 99 22.78 26.00 -2.29
CA VAL A 99 23.64 27.03 -2.87
C VAL A 99 24.89 27.16 -2.01
N ASN A 100 26.07 27.04 -2.63
CA ASN A 100 27.35 27.18 -1.97
C ASN A 100 27.86 28.63 -2.10
N ILE A 101 27.95 29.31 -0.96
CA ILE A 101 28.33 30.71 -0.87
C ILE A 101 29.81 30.80 -0.50
N THR A 102 30.63 31.37 -1.40
CA THR A 102 32.07 31.54 -1.15
C THR A 102 32.39 32.82 -0.40
N THR A 103 31.58 33.86 -0.58
CA THR A 103 31.77 35.19 0.01
C THR A 103 30.50 35.62 0.73
N ALA A 104 30.58 35.81 2.05
CA ALA A 104 29.45 36.27 2.84
C ALA A 104 28.98 37.67 2.39
N GLY A 105 27.67 37.93 2.47
CA GLY A 105 27.08 39.21 2.11
C GLY A 105 25.62 39.10 1.69
N THR A 106 25.05 40.20 1.19
CA THR A 106 23.67 40.23 0.68
C THR A 106 23.64 39.78 -0.77
N TYR A 107 22.96 38.66 -1.02
CA TYR A 107 22.69 38.15 -2.36
C TYR A 107 21.29 38.58 -2.76
N ALA A 108 21.14 39.11 -3.97
CA ALA A 108 19.83 39.23 -4.59
C ALA A 108 19.58 37.98 -5.45
N PHE A 109 18.38 37.40 -5.36
CA PHE A 109 17.93 36.31 -6.20
C PHE A 109 16.78 36.80 -7.07
N ARG A 110 16.73 36.31 -8.30
CA ARG A 110 15.63 36.52 -9.24
C ARG A 110 15.10 35.16 -9.65
N LEU A 111 13.79 34.99 -9.53
CA LEU A 111 13.09 33.81 -10.00
C LEU A 111 12.10 34.25 -11.08
N THR A 112 12.25 33.69 -12.27
CA THR A 112 11.32 33.87 -13.39
C THR A 112 10.52 32.59 -13.56
N SER A 113 9.19 32.68 -13.53
CA SER A 113 8.33 31.53 -13.78
C SER A 113 7.14 31.85 -14.69
N ASP A 114 6.76 30.88 -15.52
CA ASP A 114 5.44 30.82 -16.15
C ASP A 114 4.51 30.07 -15.19
N ASP A 115 3.42 30.73 -14.82
CA ASP A 115 2.66 30.55 -13.58
C ASP A 115 3.53 30.56 -12.30
N GLY A 116 2.94 30.15 -11.17
CA GLY A 116 3.39 30.58 -9.86
C GLY A 116 4.60 29.84 -9.31
N SER A 117 5.47 30.56 -8.60
CA SER A 117 6.66 30.01 -7.96
C SER A 117 7.05 30.68 -6.64
N ARG A 118 7.89 29.98 -5.86
CA ARG A 118 8.40 30.43 -4.56
C ARG A 118 9.80 29.90 -4.32
N LEU A 119 10.76 30.80 -4.04
CA LEU A 119 12.12 30.45 -3.61
C LEU A 119 12.26 30.54 -2.10
N ARG A 120 12.84 29.49 -1.50
CA ARG A 120 13.31 29.48 -0.12
C ARG A 120 14.80 29.20 -0.04
N ILE A 121 15.50 29.98 0.79
CA ILE A 121 16.88 29.74 1.21
C ILE A 121 16.88 29.58 2.73
N ASP A 122 17.38 28.45 3.24
CA ASP A 122 17.31 28.06 4.67
C ASP A 122 15.90 28.25 5.26
N ASN A 123 14.89 27.72 4.57
CA ASN A 123 13.46 27.85 4.88
C ASN A 123 12.87 29.28 4.84
N THR A 124 13.70 30.31 4.67
CA THR A 124 13.27 31.70 4.54
C THR A 124 12.77 31.95 3.12
N VAL A 125 11.55 32.47 2.97
CA VAL A 125 11.02 32.88 1.65
C VAL A 125 11.79 34.10 1.17
N VAL A 126 12.52 33.93 0.06
CA VAL A 126 13.30 35.00 -0.57
C VAL A 126 12.51 35.61 -1.72
N VAL A 127 11.86 34.78 -2.54
CA VAL A 127 11.00 35.21 -3.64
C VAL A 127 9.64 34.52 -3.52
N ALA A 128 8.57 35.29 -3.71
CA ALA A 128 7.20 34.80 -3.87
C ALA A 128 6.61 35.41 -5.15
N ASN A 129 6.23 34.56 -6.09
CA ASN A 129 5.73 34.90 -7.41
C ASN A 129 4.55 33.97 -7.73
N ASP A 130 3.52 33.94 -6.88
CA ASP A 130 2.42 32.98 -6.97
C ASP A 130 1.24 33.52 -7.80
N GLY A 131 0.40 32.61 -8.32
CA GLY A 131 -0.76 32.90 -9.16
C GLY A 131 -0.55 32.56 -10.63
N LEU A 132 -1.61 32.69 -11.43
CA LEU A 132 -1.57 32.51 -12.88
C LEU A 132 -0.97 33.73 -13.58
N HIS A 133 0.06 33.53 -14.40
CA HIS A 133 0.68 34.57 -15.20
C HIS A 133 1.64 33.99 -16.22
N GLY A 134 1.87 34.72 -17.32
CA GLY A 134 3.00 34.46 -18.23
C GLY A 134 4.36 34.51 -17.52
N PRO A 135 5.49 34.31 -18.22
CA PRO A 135 6.82 34.43 -17.62
C PRO A 135 7.07 35.80 -16.96
N VAL A 136 7.11 35.81 -15.62
CA VAL A 136 7.33 37.03 -14.81
C VAL A 136 8.54 36.82 -13.91
N ALA A 137 9.46 37.79 -13.94
CA ALA A 137 10.62 37.83 -13.04
C ALA A 137 10.28 38.54 -11.73
N LYS A 138 10.61 37.90 -10.60
CA LYS A 138 10.50 38.48 -9.26
C LYS A 138 11.82 38.40 -8.51
N ASP A 139 12.16 39.50 -7.85
CA ASP A 139 13.43 39.65 -7.13
C ASP A 139 13.21 39.57 -5.62
N GLY A 140 14.22 39.04 -4.92
CA GLY A 140 14.30 38.94 -3.47
C GLY A 140 15.74 39.09 -3.02
N SER A 141 15.99 39.32 -1.73
CA SER A 141 17.36 39.41 -1.22
C SER A 141 17.47 38.82 0.18
N ILE A 142 18.63 38.22 0.48
CA ILE A 142 18.93 37.61 1.77
C ILE A 142 20.42 37.76 2.08
N ALA A 143 20.74 38.00 3.35
CA ALA A 143 22.13 37.97 3.83
C ALA A 143 22.55 36.53 4.12
N LEU A 144 23.64 36.10 3.51
CA LEU A 144 24.17 34.74 3.62
C LEU A 144 25.60 34.76 4.17
N THR A 145 25.94 33.72 4.93
CA THR A 145 27.31 33.47 5.37
C THR A 145 28.04 32.64 4.32
N ALA A 146 29.35 32.44 4.46
CA ALA A 146 30.05 31.51 3.59
C ALA A 146 29.71 30.06 3.98
N GLY A 147 29.47 29.19 3.01
CA GLY A 147 29.10 27.78 3.19
C GLY A 147 27.85 27.37 2.41
N TYR A 148 27.34 26.18 2.72
CA TYR A 148 26.14 25.63 2.10
C TYR A 148 24.88 26.17 2.76
N HIS A 149 23.95 26.62 1.91
CA HIS A 149 22.62 27.07 2.29
C HIS A 149 21.58 26.25 1.54
N ALA A 150 20.56 25.74 2.24
CA ALA A 150 19.55 24.89 1.65
C ALA A 150 18.70 25.70 0.66
N LEU A 151 18.54 25.19 -0.56
CA LEU A 151 17.77 25.80 -1.64
C LEU A 151 16.54 24.95 -1.94
N ARG A 152 15.36 25.58 -1.90
CA ARG A 152 14.10 24.96 -2.35
C ARG A 152 13.30 25.92 -3.22
N ILE A 153 12.88 25.45 -4.39
CA ILE A 153 11.93 26.16 -5.26
C ILE A 153 10.67 25.31 -5.38
N GLU A 154 9.52 25.92 -5.18
CA GLU A 154 8.21 25.37 -5.53
C GLU A 154 7.70 26.13 -6.74
N HIS A 155 7.16 25.42 -7.71
CA HIS A 155 6.67 25.98 -8.96
C HIS A 155 5.47 25.19 -9.43
N PHE A 156 4.45 25.82 -9.99
CA PHE A 156 3.40 25.14 -10.71
C PHE A 156 3.20 25.76 -12.08
N ASP A 157 2.68 24.94 -12.99
CA ASP A 157 2.36 25.30 -14.36
C ASP A 157 0.95 24.77 -14.65
N ASP A 158 0.01 25.65 -15.01
CA ASP A 158 -1.36 25.27 -15.34
C ASP A 158 -1.54 25.09 -16.85
N GLY A 159 -1.00 25.99 -17.65
CA GLY A 159 -0.80 25.75 -19.06
C GLY A 159 -0.34 26.96 -19.86
N GLY A 160 -0.07 26.75 -21.15
CA GLY A 160 0.46 27.80 -22.02
C GLY A 160 1.93 27.58 -22.34
N GLY A 161 2.80 28.51 -21.92
CA GLY A 161 4.24 28.28 -21.95
C GLY A 161 4.70 27.60 -20.67
N GLN A 162 6.00 27.33 -20.56
CA GLN A 162 6.62 26.88 -19.31
C GLN A 162 7.95 27.59 -19.12
N GLN A 163 8.20 28.11 -17.93
CA GLN A 163 9.52 28.64 -17.60
C GLN A 163 9.82 28.51 -16.12
N LEU A 164 11.06 28.15 -15.80
CA LEU A 164 11.64 28.34 -14.48
C LEU A 164 13.12 28.70 -14.60
N THR A 165 13.48 29.94 -14.25
CA THR A 165 14.86 30.42 -14.29
C THR A 165 15.24 31.01 -12.94
N LEU A 166 16.32 30.50 -12.33
CA LEU A 166 16.93 31.06 -11.12
C LEU A 166 18.20 31.82 -11.48
N GLU A 167 18.20 33.09 -11.13
CA GLU A 167 19.34 33.98 -11.25
C GLU A 167 19.72 34.56 -9.90
N TRP A 168 20.97 35.00 -9.78
CA TRP A 168 21.46 35.71 -8.62
C TRP A 168 22.33 36.92 -9.01
N ARG A 169 22.46 37.84 -8.08
CA ARG A 169 23.44 38.93 -8.11
C ARG A 169 24.22 38.88 -6.78
N PRO A 170 25.40 38.27 -6.77
CA PRO A 170 26.29 38.25 -5.61
C PRO A 170 26.69 39.66 -5.12
N PRO A 171 27.20 39.79 -3.89
CA PRO A 171 27.73 41.04 -3.37
C PRO A 171 28.77 41.65 -4.34
N GLY A 172 28.55 42.91 -4.75
CA GLY A 172 29.44 43.63 -5.66
C GLY A 172 29.25 43.34 -7.16
N ALA A 173 28.37 42.41 -7.55
CA ALA A 173 28.06 42.16 -8.95
C ALA A 173 27.13 43.25 -9.54
N SER A 174 27.32 43.59 -10.82
CA SER A 174 26.58 44.65 -11.51
C SER A 174 25.22 44.22 -12.06
N GLY A 175 24.96 42.91 -12.22
CA GLY A 175 23.75 42.38 -12.82
C GLY A 175 23.42 40.96 -12.36
N PHE A 176 22.20 40.50 -12.69
CA PHE A 176 21.78 39.12 -12.47
C PHE A 176 22.44 38.19 -13.49
N THR A 177 22.77 36.98 -13.04
CA THR A 177 23.26 35.89 -13.87
C THR A 177 22.60 34.59 -13.40
N VAL A 178 22.41 33.61 -14.29
CA VAL A 178 21.96 32.27 -13.91
C VAL A 178 22.90 31.71 -12.84
N VAL A 179 22.34 31.14 -11.77
CA VAL A 179 23.15 30.53 -10.71
C VAL A 179 23.95 29.37 -11.32
N PRO A 180 25.29 29.43 -11.31
CA PRO A 180 26.11 28.46 -12.02
C PRO A 180 26.10 27.10 -11.30
N ASN A 181 26.27 26.02 -12.06
CA ASN A 181 26.38 24.66 -11.50
C ASN A 181 27.46 24.55 -10.41
N SER A 182 28.56 25.30 -10.54
CA SER A 182 29.63 25.35 -9.53
C SER A 182 29.20 25.91 -8.18
N ALA A 183 28.07 26.62 -8.11
CA ALA A 183 27.48 27.13 -6.89
C ALA A 183 26.30 26.27 -6.41
N LEU A 184 25.92 25.21 -7.13
CA LEU A 184 24.79 24.33 -6.81
C LEU A 184 25.29 22.94 -6.45
N SER A 185 24.62 22.33 -5.48
CA SER A 185 24.87 20.93 -5.12
C SER A 185 23.62 20.25 -4.60
N THR A 186 23.54 18.93 -4.75
CA THR A 186 22.46 18.10 -4.22
C THR A 186 23.06 16.80 -3.68
N ASP A 187 22.26 16.00 -3.00
CA ASP A 187 22.71 14.72 -2.45
C ASP A 187 23.23 13.80 -3.57
N ALA A 188 24.42 13.24 -3.38
CA ALA A 188 25.06 12.34 -4.33
C ALA A 188 24.50 10.93 -4.26
N GLY A 189 24.41 10.27 -5.40
CA GLY A 189 24.04 8.84 -5.47
C GLY A 189 22.56 8.60 -5.13
N VAL A 190 21.73 9.63 -5.28
CA VAL A 190 20.28 9.54 -5.04
C VAL A 190 19.64 8.61 -6.06
N VAL A 191 18.92 7.62 -5.54
CA VAL A 191 18.07 6.76 -6.34
C VAL A 191 16.79 7.51 -6.70
N ARG A 192 16.60 7.79 -8.01
CA ARG A 192 15.48 8.57 -8.53
C ARG A 192 14.34 7.64 -8.97
N VAL A 193 13.33 7.51 -8.12
CA VAL A 193 12.15 6.65 -8.37
C VAL A 193 10.99 7.51 -8.81
N THR A 194 10.36 7.15 -9.93
CA THR A 194 9.18 7.81 -10.45
C THR A 194 7.98 6.85 -10.46
N ALA A 195 6.77 7.40 -10.36
CA ALA A 195 5.53 6.63 -10.48
C ALA A 195 4.51 7.42 -11.30
N PRO A 196 3.88 6.79 -12.32
CA PRO A 196 2.90 7.45 -13.17
C PRO A 196 1.61 7.80 -12.41
N GLY A 197 0.75 8.59 -13.07
CA GLY A 197 -0.58 8.92 -12.59
C GLY A 197 -0.66 10.22 -11.80
N ARG A 198 -1.90 10.63 -11.53
CA ARG A 198 -2.26 11.87 -10.86
C ARG A 198 -1.70 11.96 -9.43
N LYS A 199 -1.23 13.15 -9.06
CA LYS A 199 -0.84 13.57 -7.72
C LYS A 199 -1.86 14.54 -7.15
N GLU A 200 -1.83 14.73 -5.83
CA GLU A 200 -2.83 15.51 -5.11
C GLU A 200 -2.22 16.59 -4.23
N CYS A 201 -2.86 17.74 -4.23
CA CYS A 201 -2.65 18.77 -3.23
C CYS A 201 -3.49 18.46 -1.99
N GLU A 202 -3.03 18.94 -0.84
CA GLU A 202 -3.88 19.07 0.34
C GLU A 202 -5.04 20.03 0.04
N THR A 203 -6.23 19.68 0.51
CA THR A 203 -7.42 20.53 0.42
C THR A 203 -7.74 21.12 1.79
N GLY A 204 -8.49 22.23 1.84
CA GLY A 204 -8.92 22.81 3.13
C GLY A 204 -9.80 21.91 3.99
N ALA A 205 -10.32 20.81 3.43
CA ALA A 205 -11.10 19.80 4.15
C ALA A 205 -10.22 18.64 4.69
N ASP A 206 -8.99 18.52 4.21
CA ASP A 206 -8.10 17.43 4.59
C ASP A 206 -7.56 17.63 6.01
N SER A 207 -7.45 16.54 6.75
CA SER A 207 -6.87 16.52 8.09
C SER A 207 -6.29 15.14 8.38
N PRO A 208 -5.43 14.97 9.41
CA PRO A 208 -4.96 13.64 9.78
C PRO A 208 -6.11 12.64 9.96
N GLY A 209 -6.06 11.53 9.23
CA GLY A 209 -7.12 10.51 9.20
C GLY A 209 -8.28 10.80 8.24
N ASP A 210 -8.31 11.95 7.58
CA ASP A 210 -9.30 12.33 6.57
C ASP A 210 -8.62 12.96 5.34
N GLY A 211 -8.37 12.16 4.32
CA GLY A 211 -7.63 12.58 3.11
C GLY A 211 -6.12 12.67 3.29
N LEU A 212 -5.61 12.65 4.54
CA LEU A 212 -4.18 12.61 4.89
C LEU A 212 -3.85 11.44 5.83
N PRO A 213 -2.60 10.94 5.80
CA PRO A 213 -2.12 9.96 6.78
C PRO A 213 -2.44 10.39 8.22
N LEU A 214 -2.69 9.39 9.07
CA LEU A 214 -2.74 9.62 10.51
C LEU A 214 -1.38 10.17 10.98
N THR A 215 -1.37 10.92 12.07
CA THR A 215 -0.13 11.43 12.68
C THR A 215 0.14 10.83 14.06
N GLY A 216 -0.92 10.36 14.74
CA GLY A 216 -0.86 9.84 16.10
C GLY A 216 -1.00 8.32 16.20
N VAL A 217 -0.74 7.84 17.42
CA VAL A 217 -1.00 6.45 17.81
C VAL A 217 -2.51 6.26 18.00
N HIS A 218 -3.03 5.14 17.51
CA HIS A 218 -4.45 4.80 17.63
C HIS A 218 -4.86 4.78 19.13
N PRO A 219 -5.96 5.46 19.53
CA PRO A 219 -6.28 5.69 20.96
C PRO A 219 -6.46 4.42 21.80
N ASN A 220 -6.85 3.30 21.17
CA ASN A 220 -6.97 1.98 21.84
C ASN A 220 -5.64 1.37 22.31
N TYR A 221 -4.49 2.02 22.08
CA TYR A 221 -3.19 1.49 22.46
C TYR A 221 -2.35 2.49 23.26
N THR A 222 -1.60 1.95 24.21
CA THR A 222 -0.48 2.62 24.84
C THR A 222 0.81 2.21 24.13
N LEU A 223 1.53 3.18 23.57
CA LEU A 223 2.82 2.98 22.92
C LEU A 223 3.95 2.92 23.95
N THR A 224 4.85 1.94 23.81
CA THR A 224 6.04 1.78 24.64
C THR A 224 7.26 1.55 23.74
N ASN A 225 8.32 2.35 23.93
CA ASN A 225 9.62 2.08 23.32
C ASN A 225 10.30 0.91 24.05
N LEU A 226 10.91 -0.02 23.31
CA LEU A 226 11.58 -1.20 23.85
C LEU A 226 13.09 -1.19 23.65
N ARG A 227 13.68 -0.07 23.22
CA ARG A 227 15.11 0.03 22.93
C ARG A 227 15.90 0.62 24.11
N PRO A 228 16.74 -0.18 24.81
CA PRO A 228 17.72 0.36 25.75
C PRO A 228 18.67 1.36 25.09
N THR A 229 19.33 2.20 25.90
CA THR A 229 20.34 3.15 25.42
C THR A 229 21.41 2.45 24.59
N GLY A 230 21.69 2.97 23.39
CA GLY A 230 22.68 2.41 22.45
C GLY A 230 22.16 1.27 21.58
N PHE A 231 20.94 0.75 21.81
CA PHE A 231 20.37 -0.31 21.00
C PHE A 231 19.51 0.26 19.85
N GLN A 232 19.99 0.10 18.62
CA GLN A 232 19.39 0.68 17.40
C GLN A 232 19.09 -0.40 16.35
N PRO A 233 18.22 -1.39 16.65
CA PRO A 233 18.01 -2.53 15.77
C PRO A 233 17.22 -2.17 14.51
N GLN A 234 17.78 -2.49 13.34
CA GLN A 234 17.06 -2.53 12.06
C GLN A 234 16.31 -3.86 11.96
N VAL A 235 15.15 -3.95 12.62
CA VAL A 235 14.47 -5.24 12.83
C VAL A 235 13.90 -5.77 11.52
N SER A 236 14.26 -7.00 11.17
CA SER A 236 13.87 -7.67 9.91
C SER A 236 13.18 -9.02 10.10
N GLY A 237 13.10 -9.51 11.34
CA GLY A 237 12.42 -10.75 11.73
C GLY A 237 12.09 -10.73 13.21
N MET A 238 11.01 -11.40 13.61
CA MET A 238 10.61 -11.58 15.00
C MET A 238 10.01 -12.95 15.23
N ASP A 239 10.33 -13.58 16.36
CA ASP A 239 9.59 -14.74 16.86
C ASP A 239 9.71 -14.90 18.38
N TRP A 240 8.80 -15.66 18.98
CA TRP A 240 8.74 -15.85 20.43
C TRP A 240 9.28 -17.21 20.85
N LEU A 241 10.10 -17.21 21.90
CA LEU A 241 10.50 -18.44 22.59
C LEU A 241 9.41 -18.84 23.59
N PRO A 242 9.30 -20.15 23.94
CA PRO A 242 8.34 -20.63 24.93
C PRO A 242 8.50 -20.00 26.32
N ASP A 243 9.69 -19.51 26.65
CA ASP A 243 9.99 -18.82 27.92
C ASP A 243 9.58 -17.33 27.94
N GLY A 244 8.99 -16.83 26.84
CA GLY A 244 8.53 -15.45 26.72
C GLY A 244 9.60 -14.45 26.25
N ARG A 245 10.82 -14.90 25.94
CA ARG A 245 11.82 -14.04 25.27
C ARG A 245 11.44 -13.80 23.80
N LEU A 246 11.72 -12.60 23.32
CA LEU A 246 11.56 -12.21 21.93
C LEU A 246 12.88 -12.39 21.19
N ALA A 247 12.90 -13.22 20.15
CA ALA A 247 14.00 -13.29 19.20
C ALA A 247 13.76 -12.28 18.07
N ILE A 248 14.79 -11.52 17.70
CA ILE A 248 14.77 -10.63 16.53
C ILE A 248 15.98 -10.86 15.64
N THR A 249 15.82 -10.67 14.33
CA THR A 249 16.95 -10.48 13.42
C THR A 249 17.15 -9.01 13.11
N THR A 250 18.40 -8.59 12.88
CA THR A 250 18.73 -7.28 12.34
C THR A 250 19.21 -7.38 10.90
N TRP A 251 18.78 -6.46 10.04
CA TRP A 251 19.08 -6.49 8.61
C TRP A 251 20.58 -6.37 8.31
N GLY A 252 21.29 -5.46 8.98
CA GLY A 252 22.73 -5.24 8.79
C GLY A 252 23.10 -4.34 7.60
N GLY A 253 22.16 -4.01 6.72
CA GLY A 253 22.39 -3.12 5.57
C GLY A 253 22.61 -3.86 4.25
N SER A 254 22.47 -3.12 3.15
CA SER A 254 22.46 -3.66 1.79
C SER A 254 23.75 -4.40 1.42
N ASP A 255 23.61 -5.64 0.94
CA ASP A 255 24.70 -6.52 0.48
C ASP A 255 25.82 -6.75 1.50
N THR A 256 25.45 -6.77 2.78
CA THR A 256 26.38 -7.05 3.87
C THR A 256 26.16 -8.45 4.45
N THR A 257 27.10 -8.90 5.28
CA THR A 257 26.99 -10.11 6.11
C THR A 257 27.06 -9.77 7.59
N VAL A 258 26.55 -8.61 7.99
CA VAL A 258 26.64 -8.12 9.37
C VAL A 258 25.34 -8.31 10.16
N GLY A 259 24.34 -8.97 9.57
CA GLY A 259 23.07 -9.26 10.23
C GLY A 259 23.26 -10.10 11.48
N GLU A 260 22.46 -9.83 12.51
CA GLU A 260 22.59 -10.43 13.83
C GLU A 260 21.25 -11.04 14.29
N VAL A 261 21.31 -11.90 15.30
CA VAL A 261 20.14 -12.33 16.08
C VAL A 261 20.31 -11.90 17.53
N HIS A 262 19.27 -11.31 18.09
CA HIS A 262 19.21 -10.91 19.50
C HIS A 262 18.04 -11.60 20.19
N LEU A 263 18.26 -12.03 21.44
CA LEU A 263 17.21 -12.42 22.37
C LEU A 263 16.95 -11.27 23.34
N LEU A 264 15.67 -10.96 23.55
CA LEU A 264 15.23 -9.87 24.41
C LEU A 264 14.31 -10.39 25.51
N SER A 265 14.59 -9.97 26.75
CA SER A 265 13.75 -10.23 27.92
C SER A 265 13.21 -8.92 28.50
N GLY A 266 12.14 -9.02 29.29
CA GLY A 266 11.51 -7.84 29.91
C GLY A 266 10.75 -6.97 28.91
N VAL A 267 10.34 -7.50 27.75
CA VAL A 267 9.60 -6.76 26.71
C VAL A 267 8.07 -6.87 26.87
N THR A 268 7.61 -7.83 27.67
CA THR A 268 6.19 -8.12 27.91
C THR A 268 5.66 -7.38 29.15
N GLY A 269 4.33 -7.31 29.29
CA GLY A 269 3.66 -6.61 30.40
C GLY A 269 3.99 -5.12 30.48
N THR A 270 3.93 -4.55 31.68
CA THR A 270 4.28 -3.16 31.96
C THR A 270 5.79 -2.96 31.94
N THR A 271 6.31 -2.45 30.82
CA THR A 271 7.74 -2.31 30.57
C THR A 271 8.14 -0.92 30.08
N ASP A 272 9.45 -0.70 30.00
CA ASP A 272 10.13 0.49 29.49
C ASP A 272 11.59 0.13 29.10
N PRO A 273 12.31 1.00 28.38
CA PRO A 273 13.68 0.72 27.95
C PRO A 273 14.67 0.29 29.04
N SER A 274 14.47 0.71 30.30
CA SER A 274 15.38 0.37 31.41
C SER A 274 15.24 -1.07 31.91
N LYS A 275 14.11 -1.72 31.59
CA LYS A 275 13.82 -3.12 31.95
C LYS A 275 14.18 -4.12 30.87
N VAL A 276 14.29 -3.66 29.62
CA VAL A 276 14.67 -4.52 28.50
C VAL A 276 16.14 -4.92 28.64
N ARG A 277 16.43 -6.20 28.44
CA ARG A 277 17.78 -6.74 28.33
C ARG A 277 17.93 -7.38 26.97
N THR A 278 19.08 -7.17 26.34
CA THR A 278 19.41 -7.69 25.01
C THR A 278 20.63 -8.59 25.12
N GLN A 279 20.57 -9.73 24.44
CA GLN A 279 21.71 -10.64 24.28
C GLN A 279 21.85 -10.94 22.79
N ARG A 280 22.98 -10.57 22.20
CA ARG A 280 23.31 -11.01 20.84
C ARG A 280 23.72 -12.48 20.90
N ILE A 281 23.04 -13.31 20.11
CA ILE A 281 23.28 -14.76 20.08
C ILE A 281 23.81 -15.25 18.73
N ALA A 282 23.73 -14.45 17.67
CA ALA A 282 24.31 -14.77 16.37
C ALA A 282 24.72 -13.51 15.61
N THR A 283 25.68 -13.64 14.69
CA THR A 283 26.14 -12.59 13.77
C THR A 283 26.64 -13.24 12.47
N GLY A 284 27.12 -12.46 11.50
CA GLY A 284 27.65 -13.01 10.25
C GLY A 284 26.57 -13.45 9.25
N LEU A 285 25.32 -13.00 9.44
CA LEU A 285 24.18 -13.40 8.61
C LEU A 285 24.02 -12.43 7.43
N ARG A 286 23.76 -12.97 6.24
CA ARG A 286 23.59 -12.20 5.00
C ARG A 286 22.17 -11.69 4.85
N GLU A 287 21.97 -10.47 5.35
CA GLU A 287 20.70 -9.73 5.30
C GLU A 287 19.51 -10.61 5.71
N PRO A 288 19.50 -11.08 6.96
CA PRO A 288 18.44 -11.94 7.43
C PRO A 288 17.12 -11.19 7.37
N MET A 289 16.11 -11.81 6.76
CA MET A 289 14.77 -11.24 6.56
C MET A 289 13.69 -12.15 7.16
N GLY A 290 14.06 -12.98 8.14
CA GLY A 290 13.13 -13.83 8.84
C GLY A 290 13.75 -14.71 9.91
N ILE A 291 12.95 -15.05 10.92
CA ILE A 291 13.33 -15.95 12.01
C ILE A 291 12.14 -16.78 12.49
N LYS A 292 12.37 -18.04 12.83
CA LYS A 292 11.42 -18.91 13.53
C LYS A 292 12.11 -19.76 14.59
N TYR A 293 11.46 -19.92 15.74
CA TYR A 293 11.80 -20.89 16.76
C TYR A 293 11.01 -22.18 16.53
N VAL A 294 11.70 -23.29 16.32
CA VAL A 294 11.10 -24.60 16.03
C VAL A 294 11.90 -25.70 16.72
N ASP A 295 11.23 -26.51 17.55
CA ASP A 295 11.80 -27.70 18.21
C ASP A 295 13.14 -27.41 18.91
N GLY A 296 13.19 -26.37 19.74
CA GLY A 296 14.39 -26.03 20.50
C GLY A 296 15.39 -25.12 19.79
N LYS A 297 15.23 -24.88 18.48
CA LYS A 297 16.22 -24.19 17.64
C LYS A 297 15.67 -22.97 16.94
N LEU A 298 16.55 -22.02 16.63
CA LEU A 298 16.24 -20.87 15.78
C LEU A 298 16.68 -21.12 14.34
N TYR A 299 15.82 -20.74 13.40
CA TYR A 299 16.04 -20.81 11.97
C TYR A 299 15.93 -19.42 11.39
N VAL A 300 16.87 -19.04 10.53
CA VAL A 300 16.98 -17.70 9.93
C VAL A 300 16.92 -17.80 8.42
N SER A 301 16.08 -16.96 7.81
CA SER A 301 16.04 -16.77 6.36
C SER A 301 17.06 -15.71 5.96
N GLU A 302 18.16 -16.12 5.33
CA GLU A 302 19.15 -15.24 4.72
C GLU A 302 18.86 -15.08 3.22
N LYS A 303 19.46 -14.11 2.52
CA LYS A 303 19.21 -13.90 1.07
C LYS A 303 19.24 -15.15 0.18
N HIS A 304 20.09 -16.11 0.52
CA HIS A 304 20.46 -17.24 -0.35
C HIS A 304 20.25 -18.62 0.31
N ARG A 305 19.86 -18.68 1.59
CA ARG A 305 19.73 -19.93 2.34
C ARG A 305 18.87 -19.82 3.58
N LEU A 306 18.41 -20.96 4.05
CA LEU A 306 17.86 -21.16 5.38
C LEU A 306 18.95 -21.69 6.31
N THR A 307 19.16 -21.01 7.43
CA THR A 307 20.23 -21.34 8.39
C THR A 307 19.63 -21.73 9.73
N GLU A 308 19.99 -22.90 10.25
CA GLU A 308 19.75 -23.31 11.62
C GLU A 308 20.91 -22.84 12.51
N LEU A 309 20.56 -22.22 13.64
CA LEU A 309 21.49 -21.74 14.65
C LEU A 309 21.62 -22.77 15.77
N ASN A 310 22.84 -23.23 16.03
CA ASN A 310 23.15 -24.20 17.07
C ASN A 310 24.14 -23.62 18.09
N ASP A 311 23.70 -23.55 19.33
CA ASP A 311 24.56 -23.42 20.51
C ASP A 311 25.01 -24.83 20.90
N THR A 312 26.31 -25.10 20.78
CA THR A 312 26.87 -26.44 21.02
C THR A 312 27.49 -26.59 22.40
N ASN A 313 27.68 -25.48 23.10
CA ASN A 313 28.41 -25.42 24.37
C ASN A 313 27.52 -25.01 25.56
N GLY A 314 26.29 -24.53 25.30
CA GLY A 314 25.28 -24.15 26.27
C GLY A 314 25.42 -22.74 26.85
N ASP A 315 26.24 -21.86 26.27
CA ASP A 315 26.46 -20.49 26.73
C ASP A 315 25.38 -19.49 26.23
N GLY A 316 24.43 -19.97 25.43
CA GLY A 316 23.36 -19.17 24.84
C GLY A 316 23.78 -18.41 23.58
N VAL A 317 24.95 -18.68 23.01
CA VAL A 317 25.48 -18.08 21.78
C VAL A 317 25.64 -19.16 20.70
N THR A 318 25.43 -18.78 19.44
CA THR A 318 25.53 -19.69 18.32
C THR A 318 26.98 -19.95 17.95
N ASP A 319 27.43 -21.19 18.10
CA ASP A 319 28.76 -21.65 17.68
C ASP A 319 28.75 -22.26 16.27
N ASN A 320 27.61 -22.83 15.85
CA ASN A 320 27.48 -23.57 14.60
C ASN A 320 26.28 -23.11 13.78
N TYR A 321 26.53 -22.81 12.51
CA TYR A 321 25.54 -22.37 11.53
C TYR A 321 25.36 -23.46 10.49
N ARG A 322 24.23 -24.17 10.53
CA ARG A 322 23.92 -25.26 9.60
C ARG A 322 22.99 -24.75 8.50
N ALA A 323 23.45 -24.79 7.24
CA ALA A 323 22.56 -24.55 6.11
C ALA A 323 21.57 -25.72 5.98
N VAL A 324 20.28 -25.44 6.13
CA VAL A 324 19.19 -26.41 5.98
C VAL A 324 18.78 -26.54 4.51
N ALA A 325 18.71 -25.40 3.81
CA ALA A 325 18.35 -25.34 2.40
C ALA A 325 19.00 -24.13 1.75
N THR A 326 19.18 -24.19 0.43
CA THR A 326 19.66 -23.07 -0.41
C THR A 326 18.70 -22.84 -1.56
N TRP A 327 18.66 -21.63 -2.10
CA TRP A 327 17.89 -21.30 -3.28
C TRP A 327 18.69 -20.41 -4.24
N PRO A 328 18.28 -20.30 -5.51
CA PRO A 328 18.97 -19.46 -6.47
C PRO A 328 19.09 -17.99 -5.99
N PHE A 329 20.26 -17.41 -6.21
CA PHE A 329 20.61 -16.05 -5.85
C PHE A 329 21.64 -15.51 -6.85
N GLY A 330 21.33 -14.38 -7.48
CA GLY A 330 22.09 -13.83 -8.60
C GLY A 330 23.11 -12.75 -8.21
N GLY A 331 23.26 -12.44 -6.93
CA GLY A 331 24.19 -11.40 -6.46
C GLY A 331 23.56 -10.01 -6.34
N ASN A 332 22.29 -9.82 -6.69
CA ASN A 332 21.66 -8.50 -6.70
C ASN A 332 21.24 -8.06 -5.28
N PHE A 333 21.39 -6.75 -5.01
CA PHE A 333 21.11 -6.15 -3.71
C PHE A 333 19.66 -6.30 -3.25
N HIS A 334 18.72 -6.53 -4.16
CA HIS A 334 17.30 -6.57 -3.89
C HIS A 334 16.72 -8.00 -3.87
N GLU A 335 17.56 -9.02 -4.01
CA GLU A 335 17.15 -10.43 -3.96
C GLU A 335 16.98 -10.94 -2.50
N PHE A 336 16.01 -10.40 -1.77
CA PHE A 336 15.67 -10.82 -0.40
C PHE A 336 14.92 -12.15 -0.31
N ALA A 337 14.99 -12.79 0.87
CA ALA A 337 14.21 -13.97 1.23
C ALA A 337 13.34 -13.65 2.46
N PHE A 338 12.13 -13.14 2.23
CA PHE A 338 11.26 -12.60 3.26
C PHE A 338 10.48 -13.69 3.99
N GLY A 339 10.48 -13.69 5.33
CA GLY A 339 9.84 -14.76 6.05
C GLY A 339 10.00 -14.74 7.56
N MET A 340 9.65 -15.83 8.24
CA MET A 340 9.11 -17.08 7.68
C MET A 340 7.96 -17.63 8.51
N LEU A 341 7.17 -18.53 7.92
CA LEU A 341 6.15 -19.31 8.61
C LEU A 341 6.63 -20.75 8.78
N TYR A 342 6.07 -21.46 9.76
CA TYR A 342 6.32 -22.88 9.98
C TYR A 342 5.01 -23.60 10.31
N ARG A 343 4.76 -24.73 9.65
CA ARG A 343 3.67 -25.67 9.96
C ARG A 343 3.99 -27.05 9.38
N ASP A 344 3.64 -28.11 10.09
CA ASP A 344 3.68 -29.50 9.61
C ASP A 344 5.02 -29.90 8.99
N GLY A 345 6.12 -29.60 9.69
CA GLY A 345 7.47 -29.97 9.25
C GLY A 345 8.04 -29.14 8.10
N ALA A 346 7.37 -28.06 7.69
CA ALA A 346 7.83 -27.22 6.58
C ALA A 346 7.86 -25.73 6.93
N PHE A 347 8.87 -25.05 6.38
CA PHE A 347 8.96 -23.59 6.38
C PHE A 347 8.37 -23.00 5.11
N TYR A 348 7.78 -21.82 5.21
CA TYR A 348 7.29 -21.04 4.07
C TYR A 348 7.88 -19.64 4.09
N LEU A 349 8.38 -19.18 2.95
CA LEU A 349 8.98 -17.86 2.79
C LEU A 349 8.87 -17.39 1.34
N ASN A 350 9.10 -16.11 1.08
CA ASN A 350 9.03 -15.53 -0.25
C ASN A 350 10.41 -15.11 -0.76
N LEU A 351 10.67 -15.37 -2.04
CA LEU A 351 11.87 -14.92 -2.75
C LEU A 351 11.53 -13.69 -3.60
N SER A 352 12.18 -12.56 -3.35
CA SER A 352 12.05 -11.34 -4.16
C SER A 352 12.76 -11.46 -5.50
N VAL A 353 12.28 -10.81 -6.56
CA VAL A 353 13.06 -10.66 -7.81
C VAL A 353 14.25 -9.71 -7.60
N ALA A 354 15.21 -9.75 -8.52
CA ALA A 354 16.27 -8.75 -8.64
C ALA A 354 15.70 -7.43 -9.17
N ILE A 355 16.21 -6.33 -8.63
CA ILE A 355 15.78 -4.96 -8.95
C ILE A 355 17.00 -4.08 -9.18
N ASN A 356 16.91 -3.18 -10.14
CA ASN A 356 17.92 -2.16 -10.42
C ASN A 356 17.75 -0.99 -9.46
N LEU A 357 18.85 -0.26 -9.19
CA LEU A 357 18.74 1.06 -8.56
C LEU A 357 17.73 1.90 -9.36
N GLY A 358 16.75 2.49 -8.68
CA GLY A 358 15.62 3.20 -9.28
C GLY A 358 14.30 2.42 -9.24
N GLY A 359 14.32 1.17 -8.80
CA GLY A 359 13.13 0.36 -8.59
C GLY A 359 12.67 -0.44 -9.81
N ALA A 360 13.28 -0.26 -10.99
CA ALA A 360 12.96 -1.07 -12.16
C ALA A 360 13.31 -2.55 -11.93
N THR A 361 12.43 -3.47 -12.32
CA THR A 361 12.74 -4.91 -12.33
C THR A 361 13.97 -5.16 -13.19
N THR A 362 14.96 -5.92 -12.70
CA THR A 362 16.13 -6.29 -13.51
C THR A 362 15.71 -7.21 -14.65
N ASP A 363 16.17 -6.95 -15.87
CA ASP A 363 15.85 -7.76 -17.05
C ASP A 363 17.12 -7.92 -17.92
N PRO A 364 17.64 -9.15 -18.13
CA PRO A 364 17.13 -10.42 -17.60
C PRO A 364 17.37 -10.59 -16.09
N GLN A 365 16.56 -11.40 -15.42
CA GLN A 365 16.75 -11.82 -14.03
C GLN A 365 18.01 -12.68 -13.90
N PRO A 366 18.89 -12.40 -12.92
CA PRO A 366 20.19 -13.08 -12.78
C PRO A 366 20.08 -14.47 -12.14
N ALA A 367 18.94 -14.82 -11.54
CA ALA A 367 18.69 -16.12 -10.94
C ALA A 367 17.28 -16.65 -11.26
N PRO A 368 17.16 -17.96 -11.53
CA PRO A 368 15.86 -18.57 -11.81
C PRO A 368 14.96 -18.64 -10.57
N ASN A 369 13.65 -18.75 -10.80
CA ASN A 369 12.62 -19.03 -9.79
C ASN A 369 12.54 -18.03 -8.61
N ARG A 370 13.14 -16.83 -8.74
CA ARG A 370 12.85 -15.68 -7.90
C ARG A 370 11.42 -15.17 -8.19
N GLY A 371 10.84 -14.38 -7.29
CA GLY A 371 9.46 -13.92 -7.41
C GLY A 371 8.42 -14.99 -7.05
N THR A 372 8.76 -15.87 -6.09
CA THR A 372 7.95 -17.04 -5.71
C THR A 372 7.75 -17.14 -4.21
N THR A 373 6.65 -17.76 -3.79
CA THR A 373 6.54 -18.35 -2.45
C THR A 373 7.06 -19.77 -2.51
N ILE A 374 8.00 -20.10 -1.63
CA ILE A 374 8.60 -21.44 -1.52
C ILE A 374 8.16 -22.14 -0.24
N LYS A 375 8.17 -23.47 -0.30
CA LYS A 375 8.06 -24.38 0.83
C LYS A 375 9.37 -25.14 0.97
N VAL A 376 9.94 -25.15 2.17
CA VAL A 376 11.17 -25.87 2.51
C VAL A 376 10.84 -26.96 3.52
N ASP A 377 11.08 -28.22 3.14
CA ASP A 377 10.97 -29.34 4.07
C ASP A 377 12.09 -29.28 5.13
N LYS A 378 11.73 -29.26 6.41
CA LYS A 378 12.69 -29.08 7.51
C LYS A 378 13.69 -30.24 7.62
N ALA A 379 13.25 -31.47 7.35
CA ALA A 379 14.05 -32.66 7.57
C ALA A 379 15.08 -32.87 6.45
N THR A 380 14.65 -32.65 5.20
CA THR A 380 15.44 -32.93 4.00
C THR A 380 16.10 -31.69 3.39
N GLY A 381 15.61 -30.49 3.71
CA GLY A 381 16.03 -29.25 3.04
C GLY A 381 15.46 -29.06 1.64
N ALA A 382 14.56 -29.96 1.19
CA ALA A 382 13.99 -29.89 -0.15
C ALA A 382 13.14 -28.63 -0.34
N VAL A 383 13.42 -27.88 -1.41
CA VAL A 383 12.69 -26.67 -1.80
C VAL A 383 11.66 -27.01 -2.88
N SER A 384 10.42 -26.59 -2.66
CA SER A 384 9.32 -26.67 -3.63
C SER A 384 8.64 -25.31 -3.79
N TYR A 385 8.00 -25.10 -4.94
CA TYR A 385 7.40 -23.81 -5.29
C TYR A 385 5.87 -23.88 -5.18
N VAL A 386 5.29 -22.90 -4.48
CA VAL A 386 3.85 -22.88 -4.21
C VAL A 386 3.13 -21.96 -5.19
N ALA A 387 3.62 -20.75 -5.38
CA ALA A 387 3.02 -19.74 -6.25
C ALA A 387 4.09 -18.78 -6.79
N GLY A 388 3.78 -18.07 -7.87
CA GLY A 388 4.68 -17.11 -8.52
C GLY A 388 4.02 -15.80 -8.93
N GLY A 389 4.76 -14.99 -9.67
CA GLY A 389 4.31 -13.65 -10.04
C GLY A 389 4.36 -12.63 -8.90
N LEU A 390 5.29 -12.83 -7.97
CA LEU A 390 5.61 -11.88 -6.90
C LEU A 390 6.80 -11.02 -7.32
N ARG A 391 6.84 -9.77 -6.87
CA ARG A 391 7.97 -8.87 -7.14
C ARG A 391 8.87 -8.71 -5.93
N THR A 392 8.39 -7.97 -4.93
CA THR A 392 9.06 -7.75 -3.65
C THR A 392 8.08 -8.08 -2.53
N PRO A 393 7.85 -9.39 -2.27
CA PRO A 393 6.84 -9.86 -1.33
C PRO A 393 7.33 -9.79 0.13
N HIS A 394 7.49 -8.57 0.66
CA HIS A 394 8.09 -8.32 1.97
C HIS A 394 7.32 -8.98 3.13
N GLY A 395 5.99 -9.06 3.02
CA GLY A 395 5.14 -9.65 4.05
C GLY A 395 4.71 -11.09 3.74
N ILE A 396 4.79 -11.95 4.75
CA ILE A 396 4.16 -13.27 4.75
C ILE A 396 3.61 -13.56 6.14
N GLY A 397 2.37 -14.05 6.21
CA GLY A 397 1.65 -14.25 7.46
C GLY A 397 0.55 -15.30 7.37
N TRP A 398 0.19 -15.87 8.53
CA TRP A 398 -1.06 -16.63 8.64
C TRP A 398 -2.24 -15.67 8.67
N GLY A 399 -3.27 -15.98 7.90
CA GLY A 399 -4.54 -15.25 7.93
C GLY A 399 -5.73 -16.17 8.22
N PRO A 400 -6.94 -15.69 7.88
CA PRO A 400 -8.17 -16.45 8.08
C PRO A 400 -8.08 -17.88 7.57
N GLU A 401 -8.74 -18.79 8.29
CA GLU A 401 -8.80 -20.23 7.97
C GLU A 401 -7.41 -20.90 7.87
N GLY A 402 -6.39 -20.29 8.48
CA GLY A 402 -5.03 -20.80 8.47
C GLY A 402 -4.33 -20.70 7.12
N GLY A 403 -4.85 -19.90 6.18
CA GLY A 403 -4.25 -19.64 4.87
C GLY A 403 -2.99 -18.77 4.95
N ILE A 404 -2.17 -18.81 3.89
CA ILE A 404 -0.97 -17.97 3.75
C ILE A 404 -1.33 -16.70 3.00
N PHE A 405 -1.07 -15.55 3.63
CA PHE A 405 -1.29 -14.25 3.03
C PHE A 405 0.03 -13.50 2.86
N VAL A 406 0.18 -12.84 1.71
CA VAL A 406 1.41 -12.14 1.32
C VAL A 406 1.09 -10.73 0.90
N THR A 407 1.86 -9.77 1.41
CA THR A 407 1.87 -8.41 0.88
C THR A 407 3.05 -8.26 -0.09
N ASP A 408 2.80 -7.62 -1.22
CA ASP A 408 3.79 -7.47 -2.30
C ASP A 408 3.85 -6.03 -2.77
N ASN A 409 5.06 -5.54 -3.03
CA ASN A 409 5.29 -4.15 -3.40
C ASN A 409 5.09 -3.93 -4.90
N GLN A 410 4.50 -2.79 -5.23
CA GLN A 410 4.34 -2.24 -6.57
C GLN A 410 5.64 -2.13 -7.37
N GLY A 411 5.55 -2.24 -8.69
CA GLY A 411 6.62 -2.02 -9.65
C GLY A 411 6.25 -2.57 -11.02
N GLY A 412 7.23 -3.11 -11.76
CA GLY A 412 6.97 -3.74 -13.06
C GLY A 412 5.84 -4.77 -12.99
N TRP A 413 4.85 -4.64 -13.86
CA TRP A 413 3.62 -5.45 -13.96
C TRP A 413 2.69 -5.46 -12.74
N LEU A 414 3.08 -4.78 -11.65
CA LEU A 414 2.36 -4.66 -10.39
C LEU A 414 2.04 -3.18 -10.13
N PRO A 415 0.89 -2.68 -10.59
CA PRO A 415 0.57 -1.26 -10.58
C PRO A 415 0.61 -0.58 -9.22
N SER A 416 0.23 -1.35 -8.20
CA SER A 416 0.12 -0.92 -6.82
C SER A 416 0.43 -2.10 -5.91
N SER A 417 0.69 -1.82 -4.64
CA SER A 417 0.93 -2.87 -3.66
C SER A 417 -0.35 -3.70 -3.48
N LYS A 418 -0.21 -4.95 -3.06
CA LYS A 418 -1.33 -5.89 -3.00
C LYS A 418 -1.23 -6.82 -1.81
N LEU A 419 -2.38 -7.25 -1.28
CA LEU A 419 -2.51 -8.39 -0.38
C LEU A 419 -3.01 -9.59 -1.21
N LEU A 420 -2.36 -10.74 -1.03
CA LEU A 420 -2.57 -11.96 -1.81
C LEU A 420 -2.94 -13.12 -0.90
N HIS A 421 -3.77 -14.03 -1.40
CA HIS A 421 -3.99 -15.35 -0.80
C HIS A 421 -3.23 -16.40 -1.59
N ILE A 422 -2.16 -16.92 -1.01
CA ILE A 422 -1.27 -17.89 -1.63
C ILE A 422 -1.92 -19.28 -1.62
N LYS A 423 -2.06 -19.87 -2.80
CA LYS A 423 -2.43 -21.27 -3.02
C LYS A 423 -1.52 -21.85 -4.09
N GLN A 424 -1.41 -23.18 -4.12
CA GLN A 424 -0.64 -23.90 -5.12
C GLN A 424 -1.02 -23.46 -6.55
N ASP A 425 -0.01 -23.30 -7.40
CA ASP A 425 -0.10 -23.01 -8.84
C ASP A 425 -0.71 -21.64 -9.22
N ARG A 426 -0.85 -20.71 -8.28
CA ARG A 426 -1.31 -19.34 -8.56
C ARG A 426 -0.20 -18.46 -9.13
N PHE A 427 -0.58 -17.54 -10.02
CA PHE A 427 0.28 -16.50 -10.58
C PHE A 427 -0.29 -15.11 -10.33
N PHE A 428 0.53 -14.18 -9.84
CA PHE A 428 0.09 -12.86 -9.39
C PHE A 428 0.55 -11.70 -10.28
N ASN A 429 0.76 -11.96 -11.57
CA ASN A 429 0.97 -10.92 -12.60
C ASN A 429 2.32 -10.19 -12.59
N HIS A 430 3.36 -10.69 -11.90
CA HIS A 430 4.73 -10.23 -12.16
C HIS A 430 5.42 -11.17 -13.13
N TYR A 431 5.73 -10.71 -14.34
CA TYR A 431 6.45 -11.52 -15.33
C TYR A 431 7.95 -11.28 -15.22
N THR A 432 8.74 -12.34 -15.41
CA THR A 432 10.20 -12.27 -15.49
C THR A 432 10.73 -12.75 -16.83
N ASN A 433 11.98 -12.39 -17.13
CA ASN A 433 12.74 -12.94 -18.25
C ASN A 433 14.07 -13.48 -17.69
N PRO A 434 14.39 -14.78 -17.82
CA PRO A 434 13.52 -15.84 -18.34
C PRO A 434 12.24 -16.00 -17.50
N ALA A 435 11.22 -16.61 -18.11
CA ALA A 435 9.92 -16.80 -17.48
C ALA A 435 10.01 -17.58 -16.17
N GLY A 436 9.30 -17.12 -15.14
CA GLY A 436 9.17 -17.80 -13.86
C GLY A 436 8.35 -19.09 -13.97
N PRO A 437 8.38 -19.95 -12.93
CA PRO A 437 7.75 -21.28 -12.95
C PRO A 437 6.23 -21.26 -13.08
N PHE A 438 5.59 -20.10 -12.89
CA PHE A 438 4.13 -19.94 -12.95
C PHE A 438 3.68 -18.88 -13.96
N ASP A 439 4.59 -18.30 -14.75
CA ASP A 439 4.26 -17.19 -15.67
C ASP A 439 3.28 -17.62 -16.78
N ASN A 440 3.14 -18.92 -17.04
CA ASN A 440 2.17 -19.47 -17.98
C ASN A 440 0.77 -19.71 -17.38
N ARG A 441 0.55 -19.40 -16.10
CA ARG A 441 -0.73 -19.59 -15.42
C ARG A 441 -1.61 -18.36 -15.56
N ALA A 442 -2.92 -18.56 -15.42
CA ALA A 442 -3.86 -17.46 -15.40
C ALA A 442 -3.59 -16.52 -14.21
N VAL A 443 -3.70 -15.22 -14.46
CA VAL A 443 -3.54 -14.19 -13.44
C VAL A 443 -4.62 -14.35 -12.37
N THR A 444 -4.20 -14.46 -11.13
CA THR A 444 -5.09 -14.46 -9.97
C THR A 444 -5.25 -13.05 -9.44
N ALA A 445 -6.50 -12.62 -9.26
CA ALA A 445 -6.81 -11.32 -8.67
C ALA A 445 -6.27 -11.22 -7.22
N PRO A 446 -5.78 -10.04 -6.81
CA PRO A 446 -5.40 -9.84 -5.42
C PRO A 446 -6.62 -9.83 -4.50
N VAL A 447 -6.40 -10.15 -3.22
CA VAL A 447 -7.42 -10.02 -2.18
C VAL A 447 -7.70 -8.54 -1.93
N LEU A 448 -6.65 -7.74 -1.82
CA LEU A 448 -6.72 -6.28 -1.72
C LEU A 448 -5.70 -5.64 -2.65
N TRP A 449 -6.11 -4.60 -3.35
CA TRP A 449 -5.19 -3.54 -3.77
C TRP A 449 -4.92 -2.62 -2.59
N LEU A 450 -3.67 -2.17 -2.46
CA LEU A 450 -3.20 -1.26 -1.43
C LEU A 450 -2.66 0.00 -2.13
N PRO A 451 -3.53 1.01 -2.39
CA PRO A 451 -3.20 2.16 -3.21
C PRO A 451 -1.93 2.90 -2.78
N GLN A 452 -1.05 3.10 -3.77
CA GLN A 452 0.27 3.68 -3.58
C GLN A 452 0.17 5.14 -3.14
N ASN A 453 0.99 5.55 -2.18
CA ASN A 453 1.02 6.90 -1.58
C ASN A 453 -0.26 7.30 -0.81
N GLU A 454 -1.30 6.48 -0.84
CA GLU A 454 -2.57 6.73 -0.14
C GLU A 454 -2.68 5.93 1.16
N ILE A 455 -2.23 4.66 1.12
CA ILE A 455 -2.28 3.76 2.27
C ILE A 455 -1.08 2.78 2.40
N ALA A 456 -0.37 2.47 1.32
CA ALA A 456 0.81 1.58 1.39
C ALA A 456 1.80 1.84 0.25
N ASN A 457 3.09 1.61 0.52
CA ASN A 457 4.21 1.74 -0.43
C ASN A 457 5.21 0.58 -0.31
N SER A 458 5.37 -0.01 0.87
CA SER A 458 6.20 -1.19 1.12
C SER A 458 5.63 -2.00 2.29
N PRO A 459 4.46 -2.63 2.12
CA PRO A 459 3.74 -3.30 3.20
C PRO A 459 4.46 -4.53 3.74
N SER A 460 4.54 -4.67 5.06
CA SER A 460 5.18 -5.78 5.78
C SER A 460 4.22 -6.92 6.14
N ASN A 461 4.65 -7.87 6.99
CA ASN A 461 3.91 -9.11 7.22
C ASN A 461 2.51 -8.88 7.80
N PRO A 462 1.48 -9.54 7.25
CA PRO A 462 0.18 -9.56 7.86
C PRO A 462 0.19 -10.43 9.12
N VAL A 463 -0.53 -10.00 10.15
CA VAL A 463 -0.87 -10.78 11.34
C VAL A 463 -2.36 -10.71 11.57
N GLN A 464 -2.99 -11.82 11.93
CA GLN A 464 -4.41 -11.82 12.30
C GLN A 464 -4.56 -11.44 13.77
N LEU A 465 -5.42 -10.45 14.04
CA LEU A 465 -5.79 -10.07 15.40
C LEU A 465 -6.73 -11.12 15.99
N THR A 466 -6.43 -11.60 17.19
CA THR A 466 -7.23 -12.64 17.88
C THR A 466 -8.16 -12.10 18.96
N ALA A 467 -8.00 -10.83 19.34
CA ALA A 467 -8.75 -10.19 20.41
C ALA A 467 -8.99 -8.70 20.13
N GLY A 468 -9.81 -8.07 20.98
CA GLY A 468 -10.19 -6.66 20.84
C GLY A 468 -11.29 -6.42 19.79
N PRO A 469 -11.65 -5.14 19.54
CA PRO A 469 -12.76 -4.80 18.66
C PRO A 469 -12.55 -5.26 17.21
N PHE A 470 -11.30 -5.45 16.79
CA PHE A 470 -10.93 -5.82 15.42
C PHE A 470 -10.52 -7.30 15.30
N ALA A 471 -10.90 -8.16 16.26
CA ALA A 471 -10.61 -9.59 16.21
C ALA A 471 -11.09 -10.21 14.88
N GLY A 472 -10.28 -11.11 14.32
CA GLY A 472 -10.50 -11.75 13.02
C GLY A 472 -9.92 -10.98 11.82
N GLN A 473 -9.60 -9.69 11.97
CA GLN A 473 -9.02 -8.87 10.90
C GLN A 473 -7.51 -9.02 10.80
N LEU A 474 -6.95 -8.66 9.65
CA LEU A 474 -5.51 -8.60 9.44
C LEU A 474 -4.97 -7.21 9.79
N LEU A 475 -3.76 -7.19 10.31
CA LEU A 475 -2.96 -5.99 10.54
C LEU A 475 -1.60 -6.18 9.86
N PHE A 476 -1.12 -5.16 9.16
CA PHE A 476 0.22 -5.15 8.57
C PHE A 476 0.82 -3.75 8.69
N GLY A 477 2.13 -3.64 8.55
CA GLY A 477 2.85 -2.37 8.65
C GLY A 477 3.29 -1.91 7.28
N ASP A 478 3.97 -0.77 7.22
CA ASP A 478 4.61 -0.31 6.00
C ASP A 478 5.94 0.37 6.29
N VAL A 479 6.98 0.08 5.50
CA VAL A 479 8.32 0.66 5.68
C VAL A 479 8.39 2.11 5.17
N THR A 480 7.67 2.44 4.10
CA THR A 480 7.78 3.74 3.42
C THR A 480 6.62 4.67 3.78
N TYR A 481 5.38 4.19 3.67
CA TYR A 481 4.19 4.92 4.10
C TYR A 481 4.15 5.05 5.64
N GLY A 482 4.70 4.05 6.34
CA GLY A 482 4.77 4.00 7.79
C GLY A 482 3.49 3.53 8.47
N GLY A 483 3.60 3.37 9.79
CA GLY A 483 2.46 3.00 10.63
C GLY A 483 1.95 1.59 10.35
N LEU A 484 0.72 1.32 10.80
CA LEU A 484 0.01 0.07 10.57
C LEU A 484 -1.30 0.33 9.83
N GLN A 485 -1.66 -0.61 8.96
CA GLN A 485 -2.90 -0.68 8.22
C GLN A 485 -3.68 -1.92 8.66
N ARG A 486 -5.01 -1.84 8.60
CA ARG A 486 -5.92 -2.91 9.00
C ARG A 486 -6.77 -3.34 7.80
N ALA A 487 -7.01 -4.64 7.68
CA ALA A 487 -7.79 -5.23 6.60
C ALA A 487 -8.94 -6.09 7.13
N TYR A 488 -10.15 -5.73 6.72
CA TYR A 488 -11.33 -6.59 6.84
C TYR A 488 -11.49 -7.40 5.55
N LEU A 489 -11.60 -8.73 5.69
CA LEU A 489 -11.77 -9.64 4.56
C LEU A 489 -13.11 -10.36 4.67
N GLU A 490 -13.72 -10.62 3.51
CA GLU A 490 -14.89 -11.47 3.36
C GLU A 490 -14.73 -12.39 2.15
N LYS A 491 -15.52 -13.47 2.09
CA LYS A 491 -15.58 -14.34 0.93
C LYS A 491 -16.79 -14.03 0.08
N VAL A 492 -16.57 -13.80 -1.21
CA VAL A 492 -17.62 -13.73 -2.23
C VAL A 492 -17.31 -14.78 -3.28
N ASN A 493 -18.28 -15.66 -3.53
CA ASN A 493 -18.11 -16.84 -4.41
C ASN A 493 -16.89 -17.70 -4.02
N GLY A 494 -16.62 -17.83 -2.71
CA GLY A 494 -15.53 -18.66 -2.17
C GLY A 494 -14.13 -18.03 -2.20
N GLU A 495 -13.94 -16.88 -2.85
CA GLU A 495 -12.66 -16.16 -2.89
C GLU A 495 -12.67 -14.93 -1.99
N TYR A 496 -11.51 -14.59 -1.42
CA TYR A 496 -11.39 -13.44 -0.53
C TYR A 496 -11.34 -12.13 -1.32
N GLN A 497 -12.02 -11.13 -0.78
CA GLN A 497 -11.88 -9.72 -1.12
C GLN A 497 -12.17 -8.89 0.14
N GLY A 498 -12.12 -7.56 0.09
CA GLY A 498 -12.48 -6.75 1.25
C GLY A 498 -11.97 -5.32 1.21
N ALA A 499 -11.80 -4.72 2.39
CA ALA A 499 -11.38 -3.34 2.55
C ALA A 499 -10.13 -3.20 3.43
N VAL A 500 -9.30 -2.22 3.08
CA VAL A 500 -8.19 -1.74 3.90
C VAL A 500 -8.51 -0.37 4.51
N PHE A 501 -8.07 -0.17 5.75
CA PHE A 501 -8.25 1.03 6.56
C PHE A 501 -6.89 1.46 7.14
N ARG A 502 -6.72 2.76 7.41
CA ARG A 502 -5.60 3.23 8.22
C ARG A 502 -5.84 2.80 9.68
N HIS A 503 -4.83 2.27 10.35
CA HIS A 503 -4.96 1.84 11.74
C HIS A 503 -4.24 2.78 12.69
N THR A 504 -2.91 2.90 12.59
CA THR A 504 -2.13 3.77 13.48
C THR A 504 -0.94 4.36 12.76
N GLN A 505 -0.52 5.55 13.17
CA GLN A 505 0.77 6.15 12.82
C GLN A 505 1.49 6.53 14.13
N GLY A 506 2.35 7.55 14.10
CA GLY A 506 3.06 8.02 15.30
C GLY A 506 4.20 7.12 15.78
N LEU A 507 4.58 6.11 15.00
CA LEU A 507 5.69 5.21 15.31
C LEU A 507 7.04 5.88 15.01
N GLU A 508 8.12 5.33 15.56
CA GLU A 508 9.46 5.93 15.48
C GLU A 508 10.20 5.66 14.16
N ALA A 509 9.77 4.63 13.42
CA ALA A 509 10.36 4.16 12.17
C ALA A 509 9.32 3.48 11.27
N GLY A 510 9.66 3.30 9.98
CA GLY A 510 8.89 2.46 9.06
C GLY A 510 8.86 1.00 9.53
N VAL A 511 7.71 0.32 9.40
CA VAL A 511 7.47 -0.98 10.03
C VAL A 511 7.75 -2.14 9.08
N SER A 512 8.85 -2.85 9.35
CA SER A 512 9.30 -4.04 8.61
C SER A 512 8.69 -5.34 9.12
N ARG A 513 8.43 -5.41 10.43
CA ARG A 513 7.94 -6.62 11.08
C ARG A 513 6.93 -6.34 12.17
N ILE A 514 5.93 -7.21 12.25
CA ILE A 514 4.92 -7.21 13.30
C ILE A 514 4.82 -8.59 13.91
N SER A 515 4.64 -8.63 15.23
CA SER A 515 4.32 -9.86 15.95
C SER A 515 3.29 -9.57 17.05
N ILE A 516 2.39 -10.52 17.29
CA ILE A 516 1.52 -10.49 18.47
C ILE A 516 2.28 -11.20 19.60
N GLY A 517 2.49 -10.51 20.71
CA GLY A 517 3.18 -11.07 21.86
C GLY A 517 2.29 -12.00 22.68
N PRO A 518 2.89 -12.82 23.57
CA PRO A 518 2.16 -13.68 24.49
C PRO A 518 1.28 -12.89 25.47
N ASP A 519 1.53 -11.59 25.64
CA ASP A 519 0.72 -10.67 26.44
C ASP A 519 -0.39 -9.97 25.64
N GLY A 520 -0.62 -10.38 24.39
CA GLY A 520 -1.67 -9.83 23.51
C GLY A 520 -1.37 -8.45 22.93
N ALA A 521 -0.18 -7.88 23.21
CA ALA A 521 0.26 -6.62 22.62
C ALA A 521 0.81 -6.82 21.19
N ILE A 522 0.79 -5.75 20.40
CA ILE A 522 1.39 -5.72 19.06
C ILE A 522 2.82 -5.18 19.18
N TYR A 523 3.80 -5.93 18.66
CA TYR A 523 5.21 -5.54 18.64
C TYR A 523 5.59 -5.15 17.22
N THR A 524 6.23 -3.99 17.06
CA THR A 524 6.59 -3.42 15.76
C THR A 524 8.10 -3.25 15.65
N GLY A 525 8.68 -3.85 14.62
CA GLY A 525 10.08 -3.74 14.26
C GLY A 525 10.29 -2.72 13.15
N GLY A 526 11.13 -1.73 13.45
CA GLY A 526 11.41 -0.61 12.58
C GLY A 526 12.63 -0.85 11.69
N ILE A 527 12.54 -0.45 10.42
CA ILE A 527 13.66 -0.40 9.49
C ILE A 527 13.56 0.84 8.59
N GLY A 528 14.69 1.31 8.09
CA GLY A 528 14.79 2.27 7.00
C GLY A 528 16.21 2.28 6.44
N ALA A 529 16.33 2.66 5.17
CA ALA A 529 17.56 2.83 4.43
C ALA A 529 17.51 4.12 3.59
N GLY A 530 18.59 4.40 2.87
CA GLY A 530 18.63 5.52 1.91
C GLY A 530 17.69 5.32 0.72
N GLY A 531 17.60 6.34 -0.14
CA GLY A 531 16.65 6.34 -1.26
C GLY A 531 15.21 6.52 -0.78
N ASN A 532 14.29 5.66 -1.22
CA ASN A 532 12.86 5.72 -0.89
C ASN A 532 12.38 4.59 0.04
N TRP A 533 13.30 3.81 0.61
CA TRP A 533 12.95 2.67 1.48
C TRP A 533 13.07 3.04 2.97
N GLY A 534 12.15 3.87 3.42
CA GLY A 534 12.03 4.31 4.81
C GLY A 534 10.93 5.38 4.94
N GLN A 535 10.46 5.63 6.16
CA GLN A 535 9.47 6.67 6.40
C GLN A 535 10.17 8.03 6.57
N ALA A 536 9.73 9.02 5.80
CA ALA A 536 10.31 10.36 5.85
C ALA A 536 10.21 10.97 7.26
N GLY A 537 11.30 11.60 7.73
CA GLY A 537 11.37 12.24 9.05
C GLY A 537 11.40 11.28 10.24
N LYS A 538 11.66 9.99 10.02
CA LYS A 538 11.71 8.95 11.05
C LYS A 538 13.08 8.30 11.15
N LEU A 539 13.27 7.50 12.20
CA LEU A 539 14.49 6.73 12.41
C LEU A 539 14.60 5.61 11.35
N SER A 540 15.84 5.18 11.09
CA SER A 540 16.16 4.03 10.23
C SER A 540 16.07 2.68 10.96
N HIS A 541 15.67 2.70 12.23
CA HIS A 541 15.66 1.56 13.15
C HIS A 541 14.57 1.76 14.20
N GLY A 542 14.04 0.69 14.78
CA GLY A 542 13.03 0.82 15.82
C GLY A 542 12.59 -0.51 16.44
N LEU A 543 12.13 -0.45 17.68
CA LEU A 543 11.46 -1.57 18.34
C LEU A 543 10.47 -1.01 19.36
N GLN A 544 9.19 -1.14 19.06
CA GLN A 544 8.12 -0.57 19.88
C GLN A 544 7.00 -1.60 20.13
N LYS A 545 6.17 -1.30 21.12
CA LYS A 545 5.05 -2.12 21.55
C LYS A 545 3.79 -1.27 21.68
N LEU A 546 2.67 -1.77 21.17
CA LEU A 546 1.33 -1.21 21.29
C LEU A 546 0.50 -2.12 22.18
N THR A 547 0.32 -1.71 23.44
CA THR A 547 -0.45 -2.47 24.43
C THR A 547 -1.92 -2.01 24.40
N PRO A 548 -2.90 -2.91 24.16
CA PRO A 548 -4.31 -2.55 24.28
C PRO A 548 -4.62 -1.95 25.67
N ASN A 549 -5.30 -0.81 25.70
CA ASN A 549 -5.54 -0.06 26.95
C ASN A 549 -7.02 0.00 27.38
N GLY A 550 -7.91 -0.69 26.65
CA GLY A 550 -9.34 -0.75 26.94
C GLY A 550 -10.14 0.46 26.44
N ALA A 551 -9.51 1.45 25.80
CA ALA A 551 -10.25 2.53 25.14
C ALA A 551 -11.05 2.01 23.94
N ASN A 552 -12.09 2.76 23.58
CA ASN A 552 -12.98 2.45 22.48
C ASN A 552 -13.05 3.67 21.54
N ALA A 553 -12.07 3.83 20.66
CA ALA A 553 -12.07 4.87 19.64
C ALA A 553 -13.22 4.66 18.64
N PHE A 554 -13.77 5.75 18.12
CA PHE A 554 -14.76 5.70 17.05
C PHE A 554 -14.05 5.45 15.72
N ASP A 555 -14.26 4.28 15.12
CA ASP A 555 -13.59 3.82 13.90
C ASP A 555 -14.53 2.98 13.03
N ILE A 556 -14.19 2.80 11.75
CA ILE A 556 -14.89 1.88 10.84
C ILE A 556 -14.47 0.46 11.19
N LEU A 557 -15.37 -0.31 11.78
CA LEU A 557 -15.14 -1.70 12.14
C LEU A 557 -15.02 -2.59 10.91
N ALA A 558 -15.96 -2.52 9.97
CA ALA A 558 -15.99 -3.37 8.78
C ALA A 558 -16.65 -2.67 7.60
N MET A 559 -16.33 -3.12 6.38
CA MET A 559 -17.01 -2.73 5.14
C MET A 559 -17.30 -4.01 4.34
N ARG A 560 -18.59 -4.28 4.11
CA ARG A 560 -19.07 -5.51 3.44
C ARG A 560 -19.75 -5.17 2.14
N THR A 561 -19.54 -5.96 1.09
CA THR A 561 -20.31 -5.80 -0.13
C THR A 561 -21.76 -6.23 0.09
N VAL A 562 -22.68 -5.44 -0.44
CA VAL A 562 -24.11 -5.77 -0.53
C VAL A 562 -24.58 -5.48 -1.95
N GLU A 563 -25.80 -5.90 -2.29
CA GLU A 563 -26.37 -5.60 -3.60
C GLU A 563 -26.35 -4.08 -3.89
N GLY A 564 -25.69 -3.65 -4.97
CA GLY A 564 -25.60 -2.24 -5.36
C GLY A 564 -24.85 -1.31 -4.38
N GLY A 565 -24.02 -1.82 -3.47
CA GLY A 565 -23.30 -0.96 -2.53
C GLY A 565 -22.53 -1.68 -1.42
N PHE A 566 -22.45 -1.03 -0.26
CA PHE A 566 -21.69 -1.53 0.89
C PHE A 566 -22.42 -1.30 2.22
N GLU A 567 -22.29 -2.24 3.16
CA GLU A 567 -22.57 -2.02 4.57
C GLU A 567 -21.28 -1.59 5.28
N LEU A 568 -21.26 -0.41 5.89
CA LEU A 568 -20.22 0.00 6.84
C LEU A 568 -20.71 -0.27 8.25
N GLU A 569 -19.87 -0.89 9.07
CA GLU A 569 -20.08 -1.06 10.50
C GLU A 569 -19.08 -0.22 11.27
N TYR A 570 -19.52 0.40 12.36
CA TYR A 570 -18.72 1.29 13.19
C TYR A 570 -18.61 0.75 14.63
N THR A 571 -17.51 1.08 15.31
CA THR A 571 -17.27 0.63 16.70
C THR A 571 -18.25 1.26 17.71
N GLN A 572 -18.82 2.42 17.38
CA GLN A 572 -19.78 3.17 18.20
C GLN A 572 -20.99 3.63 17.39
N PRO A 573 -22.15 3.88 18.03
CA PRO A 573 -23.31 4.47 17.35
C PRO A 573 -23.02 5.86 16.78
N LEU A 574 -23.54 6.16 15.59
CA LEU A 574 -23.45 7.50 14.99
C LEU A 574 -24.24 8.53 15.81
N SER A 575 -23.72 9.77 15.88
CA SER A 575 -24.46 10.89 16.47
C SER A 575 -25.71 11.24 15.66
N ALA A 576 -26.70 11.85 16.31
CA ALA A 576 -27.90 12.34 15.63
C ALA A 576 -27.56 13.33 14.50
N THR A 577 -26.54 14.17 14.69
CA THR A 577 -26.04 15.11 13.68
C THR A 577 -25.46 14.39 12.46
N THR A 578 -24.67 13.33 12.67
CA THR A 578 -24.11 12.54 11.56
C THR A 578 -25.22 11.80 10.81
N ALA A 579 -26.23 11.30 11.53
CA ALA A 579 -27.36 10.58 10.94
C ALA A 579 -28.26 11.47 10.07
N GLN A 580 -28.24 12.80 10.25
CA GLN A 580 -29.02 13.71 9.42
C GLN A 580 -28.42 13.86 8.02
N ASN A 581 -29.27 13.69 6.99
CA ASN A 581 -28.88 13.74 5.58
C ASN A 581 -27.67 12.84 5.26
N LEU A 582 -27.69 11.62 5.81
CA LEU A 582 -26.54 10.72 5.87
C LEU A 582 -25.97 10.37 4.49
N ALA A 583 -26.79 10.28 3.43
CA ALA A 583 -26.30 9.99 2.08
C ALA A 583 -25.32 11.05 1.57
N ALA A 584 -25.57 12.33 1.88
CA ALA A 584 -24.70 13.44 1.50
C ALA A 584 -23.38 13.48 2.31
N LYS A 585 -23.23 12.63 3.34
CA LYS A 585 -22.02 12.52 4.16
C LYS A 585 -21.00 11.53 3.60
N TYR A 586 -21.35 10.78 2.56
CA TYR A 586 -20.45 9.84 1.90
C TYR A 586 -19.99 10.35 0.55
N GLN A 587 -18.74 10.03 0.22
CA GLN A 587 -18.17 10.26 -1.12
C GLN A 587 -17.57 8.95 -1.61
N ALA A 588 -17.79 8.60 -2.87
CA ALA A 588 -17.30 7.37 -3.44
C ALA A 588 -16.64 7.61 -4.80
N THR A 589 -15.49 6.99 -5.02
CA THR A 589 -14.85 6.86 -6.33
C THR A 589 -14.48 5.41 -6.60
N GLN A 590 -14.36 5.04 -7.87
CA GLN A 590 -13.82 3.75 -8.26
C GLN A 590 -12.83 3.86 -9.41
N TRP A 591 -11.92 2.90 -9.53
CA TRP A 591 -10.99 2.76 -10.64
C TRP A 591 -10.54 1.30 -10.80
N ARG A 592 -9.83 0.99 -11.89
CA ARG A 592 -8.94 -0.20 -11.94
C ARG A 592 -7.52 0.24 -12.21
N TYR A 593 -6.60 -0.72 -12.18
CA TYR A 593 -5.22 -0.50 -12.55
C TYR A 593 -4.91 -1.05 -13.94
N HIS A 594 -3.94 -0.43 -14.61
CA HIS A 594 -3.30 -0.96 -15.80
C HIS A 594 -1.89 -1.44 -15.48
N ALA A 595 -1.62 -2.74 -15.67
CA ALA A 595 -0.28 -3.30 -15.52
C ALA A 595 0.61 -2.89 -16.71
N THR A 596 1.81 -2.43 -16.39
CA THR A 596 2.83 -2.06 -17.38
C THR A 596 4.18 -2.59 -16.92
N SER A 597 5.14 -2.81 -17.82
CA SER A 597 6.50 -3.20 -17.43
C SER A 597 7.26 -2.12 -16.65
N ALA A 598 6.83 -0.85 -16.74
CA ALA A 598 7.38 0.26 -15.96
C ALA A 598 7.06 0.13 -14.46
N TYR A 599 7.76 0.91 -13.63
CA TYR A 599 7.52 0.90 -12.19
C TYR A 599 6.13 1.47 -11.86
N GLY A 600 5.29 0.65 -11.24
CA GLY A 600 3.92 1.00 -10.87
C GLY A 600 3.00 0.99 -12.10
N GLY A 601 1.81 1.55 -11.92
CA GLY A 601 0.84 1.61 -13.02
C GLY A 601 -0.28 2.59 -12.71
N PRO A 602 -0.85 3.23 -13.75
CA PRO A 602 -1.85 4.26 -13.57
C PRO A 602 -3.17 3.68 -13.05
N LYS A 603 -3.88 4.49 -12.26
CA LYS A 603 -5.32 4.35 -12.10
C LYS A 603 -5.99 4.70 -13.42
N ILE A 604 -6.90 3.86 -13.90
CA ILE A 604 -7.65 4.07 -15.14
C ILE A 604 -9.15 3.82 -14.92
N ASP A 605 -9.95 4.43 -15.79
CA ASP A 605 -11.41 4.56 -15.67
C ASP A 605 -11.85 5.07 -14.29
N GLN A 606 -11.09 6.01 -13.73
CA GLN A 606 -11.44 6.62 -12.45
C GLN A 606 -12.72 7.44 -12.61
N LYS A 607 -13.71 7.19 -11.75
CA LYS A 607 -14.98 7.93 -11.75
C LYS A 607 -15.55 8.08 -10.36
N THR A 608 -16.26 9.19 -10.15
CA THR A 608 -17.11 9.40 -8.97
C THR A 608 -18.36 8.54 -9.08
N LEU A 609 -18.76 7.92 -7.98
CA LEU A 609 -19.98 7.13 -7.86
C LEU A 609 -21.02 7.93 -7.08
N PRO A 610 -22.17 8.27 -7.68
CA PRO A 610 -23.25 8.93 -6.95
C PRO A 610 -23.79 8.03 -5.84
N VAL A 611 -23.81 8.55 -4.61
CA VAL A 611 -24.47 7.93 -3.46
C VAL A 611 -25.98 8.12 -3.60
N THR A 612 -26.70 7.03 -3.81
CA THR A 612 -28.15 7.04 -4.04
C THR A 612 -28.94 6.97 -2.74
N SER A 613 -28.41 6.25 -1.74
CA SER A 613 -28.99 6.21 -0.40
C SER A 613 -27.95 5.80 0.64
N ALA A 614 -28.21 6.15 1.90
CA ALA A 614 -27.49 5.65 3.06
C ALA A 614 -28.48 5.36 4.19
N THR A 615 -28.67 4.08 4.51
CA THR A 615 -29.67 3.62 5.48
C THR A 615 -29.00 3.20 6.78
N LEU A 616 -29.34 3.88 7.87
CA LEU A 616 -28.80 3.65 9.21
C LEU A 616 -29.56 2.52 9.91
N SER A 617 -28.84 1.61 10.58
CA SER A 617 -29.42 0.58 11.44
C SER A 617 -30.05 1.16 12.71
N ALA A 618 -30.92 0.39 13.36
CA ALA A 618 -31.59 0.80 14.59
C ALA A 618 -30.62 1.13 15.74
N ASP A 619 -29.53 0.37 15.88
CA ASP A 619 -28.48 0.62 16.86
C ASP A 619 -27.49 1.74 16.44
N ARG A 620 -27.71 2.32 15.25
CA ARG A 620 -26.89 3.35 14.60
C ARG A 620 -25.42 2.96 14.42
N LYS A 621 -25.08 1.68 14.44
CA LYS A 621 -23.70 1.20 14.21
C LYS A 621 -23.45 0.75 12.79
N LYS A 622 -24.48 0.59 11.96
CA LYS A 622 -24.34 0.12 10.58
C LYS A 622 -25.02 1.07 9.60
N VAL A 623 -24.37 1.29 8.47
CA VAL A 623 -24.91 2.08 7.36
C VAL A 623 -24.81 1.31 6.07
N VAL A 624 -25.94 1.05 5.43
CA VAL A 624 -25.97 0.51 4.07
C VAL A 624 -25.96 1.68 3.09
N VAL A 625 -24.83 1.85 2.38
CA VAL A 625 -24.63 2.88 1.36
C VAL A 625 -24.83 2.26 -0.02
N LYS A 626 -25.79 2.78 -0.81
CA LYS A 626 -26.05 2.34 -2.19
C LYS A 626 -25.40 3.29 -3.19
N LEU A 627 -24.71 2.73 -4.18
CA LEU A 627 -23.93 3.46 -5.17
C LEU A 627 -24.44 3.15 -6.58
N SER A 628 -24.68 4.18 -7.39
CA SER A 628 -24.99 3.98 -8.81
C SER A 628 -23.71 3.82 -9.64
N GLY A 629 -23.71 2.87 -10.59
CA GLY A 629 -22.60 2.66 -11.51
C GLY A 629 -21.41 1.86 -10.95
N LEU A 630 -21.60 1.17 -9.82
CA LEU A 630 -20.65 0.24 -9.21
C LEU A 630 -20.28 -0.90 -10.18
N GLN A 631 -19.01 -1.27 -10.27
CA GLN A 631 -18.53 -2.34 -11.15
C GLN A 631 -17.55 -3.27 -10.43
N ALA A 632 -17.64 -4.57 -10.74
CA ALA A 632 -16.64 -5.56 -10.35
C ALA A 632 -15.29 -5.34 -11.05
N GLY A 633 -14.22 -5.92 -10.51
CA GLY A 633 -12.84 -5.73 -10.97
C GLY A 633 -12.27 -4.34 -10.67
N ARG A 634 -12.77 -3.67 -9.63
CA ARG A 634 -12.42 -2.27 -9.30
C ARG A 634 -12.00 -2.13 -7.84
N VAL A 635 -11.19 -1.11 -7.57
CA VAL A 635 -11.07 -0.55 -6.22
C VAL A 635 -12.14 0.51 -6.07
N VAL A 636 -12.85 0.49 -4.94
CA VAL A 636 -13.82 1.51 -4.54
C VAL A 636 -13.29 2.21 -3.30
N HIS A 637 -13.02 3.50 -3.42
CA HIS A 637 -12.65 4.35 -2.30
C HIS A 637 -13.90 5.04 -1.78
N LEU A 638 -14.30 4.68 -0.56
CA LEU A 638 -15.43 5.27 0.13
C LEU A 638 -14.93 6.12 1.30
N ARG A 639 -15.34 7.38 1.33
CA ARG A 639 -15.01 8.34 2.38
C ARG A 639 -16.24 8.70 3.20
N SER A 640 -16.02 8.90 4.49
CA SER A 640 -16.96 9.46 5.48
C SER A 640 -16.38 10.77 6.05
N PRO A 641 -16.24 11.85 5.25
CA PRO A 641 -15.42 13.01 5.62
C PRO A 641 -15.91 13.70 6.90
N LYS A 642 -14.99 14.36 7.60
CA LYS A 642 -15.30 15.10 8.83
C LYS A 642 -16.14 16.35 8.51
N PRO A 643 -17.04 16.77 9.43
CA PRO A 643 -17.34 16.13 10.70
C PRO A 643 -18.17 14.84 10.51
N PHE A 644 -17.68 13.75 11.10
CA PHE A 644 -18.35 12.47 11.17
C PHE A 644 -18.12 11.93 12.58
N THR A 645 -19.17 11.90 13.41
CA THR A 645 -19.01 11.74 14.87
C THR A 645 -19.90 10.64 15.45
N ALA A 646 -19.38 9.99 16.48
CA ALA A 646 -20.15 9.08 17.31
C ALA A 646 -21.09 9.86 18.24
N GLU A 647 -22.09 9.16 18.78
CA GLU A 647 -22.95 9.66 19.85
C GLU A 647 -22.17 10.16 21.08
N SER A 648 -21.00 9.56 21.35
CA SER A 648 -20.08 9.99 22.41
C SER A 648 -19.41 11.35 22.13
N GLY A 649 -19.59 11.92 20.94
CA GLY A 649 -18.91 13.14 20.49
C GLY A 649 -17.53 12.92 19.88
N GLN A 650 -17.00 11.69 19.90
CA GLN A 650 -15.71 11.37 19.27
C GLN A 650 -15.80 11.51 17.74
N SER A 651 -14.80 12.13 17.13
CA SER A 651 -14.60 12.13 15.68
C SER A 651 -14.11 10.79 15.18
N LEU A 652 -14.52 10.43 13.95
CA LEU A 652 -14.07 9.20 13.30
C LEU A 652 -12.54 9.23 13.13
N TRP A 653 -11.88 8.17 13.61
CA TRP A 653 -10.42 8.06 13.64
C TRP A 653 -9.82 8.09 12.24
N SER A 654 -10.31 7.24 11.34
CA SER A 654 -10.01 7.30 9.91
C SER A 654 -11.30 7.27 9.10
N THR A 655 -11.44 8.20 8.15
CA THR A 655 -12.66 8.37 7.35
C THR A 655 -12.69 7.54 6.07
N GLU A 656 -11.59 6.88 5.73
CA GLU A 656 -11.35 6.33 4.38
C GLU A 656 -11.27 4.80 4.41
N ALA A 657 -11.92 4.18 3.42
CA ALA A 657 -11.89 2.75 3.18
C ALA A 657 -11.65 2.48 1.69
N TRP A 658 -10.66 1.63 1.37
CA TRP A 658 -10.41 1.17 0.02
C TRP A 658 -10.84 -0.28 -0.11
N TYR A 659 -11.98 -0.51 -0.75
CA TYR A 659 -12.53 -1.83 -0.98
C TYR A 659 -12.08 -2.38 -2.35
N THR A 660 -11.53 -3.58 -2.38
CA THR A 660 -11.23 -4.29 -3.64
C THR A 660 -12.43 -5.16 -4.00
N LEU A 661 -13.20 -4.74 -5.00
CA LEU A 661 -14.42 -5.39 -5.44
C LEU A 661 -14.13 -6.29 -6.64
N ASN A 662 -13.65 -7.51 -6.38
CA ASN A 662 -13.43 -8.52 -7.41
C ASN A 662 -14.74 -9.06 -7.96
N ALA A 663 -15.71 -9.34 -7.09
CA ALA A 663 -17.07 -9.75 -7.42
C ALA A 663 -18.08 -9.03 -6.52
N GLY A 664 -19.15 -8.50 -7.11
CA GLY A 664 -20.24 -7.89 -6.34
C GLY A 664 -21.49 -8.76 -6.32
N ILE A 665 -22.27 -8.66 -5.24
CA ILE A 665 -23.58 -9.30 -5.15
C ILE A 665 -24.52 -8.59 -6.14
N GLY A 666 -25.05 -9.34 -7.12
CA GLY A 666 -25.93 -8.80 -8.17
C GLY A 666 -25.25 -7.95 -9.24
N LEU A 667 -23.90 -7.91 -9.30
CA LEU A 667 -23.19 -7.21 -10.38
C LEU A 667 -22.95 -8.12 -11.59
N PRO A 668 -22.98 -7.57 -12.82
CA PRO A 668 -22.58 -8.30 -14.01
C PRO A 668 -21.12 -8.79 -13.91
N ARG A 669 -20.89 -10.05 -14.23
CA ARG A 669 -19.54 -10.67 -14.34
C ARG A 669 -19.33 -11.15 -15.77
N THR A 670 -18.17 -10.89 -16.36
CA THR A 670 -17.85 -11.34 -17.74
C THR A 670 -16.56 -12.15 -17.74
N GLY A 671 -16.59 -13.31 -18.39
CA GLY A 671 -15.43 -14.20 -18.54
C GLY A 671 -15.84 -15.58 -19.04
N GLU A 672 -14.93 -16.53 -18.96
CA GLU A 672 -15.16 -17.90 -19.40
C GLU A 672 -16.05 -18.70 -18.43
N ILE A 673 -16.95 -19.52 -18.99
CA ILE A 673 -17.66 -20.56 -18.23
C ILE A 673 -16.93 -21.88 -18.45
N ARG A 674 -16.34 -22.45 -17.40
CA ARG A 674 -15.50 -23.65 -17.48
C ARG A 674 -16.22 -24.89 -16.97
N GLY A 675 -16.16 -25.97 -17.73
CA GLY A 675 -16.76 -27.27 -17.43
C GLY A 675 -15.72 -28.39 -17.26
N ILE A 676 -16.13 -29.61 -17.60
CA ILE A 676 -15.30 -30.81 -17.52
C ILE A 676 -13.93 -30.61 -18.19
N ALA A 677 -12.87 -31.11 -17.53
CA ALA A 677 -11.49 -30.99 -17.96
C ALA A 677 -11.02 -29.55 -18.25
N ASN A 678 -11.59 -28.54 -17.56
CA ASN A 678 -11.30 -27.12 -17.73
C ASN A 678 -11.59 -26.58 -19.15
N LYS A 679 -12.46 -27.25 -19.93
CA LYS A 679 -12.94 -26.76 -21.23
C LYS A 679 -13.97 -25.65 -21.06
N CYS A 680 -14.07 -24.78 -22.05
CA CYS A 680 -14.96 -23.62 -22.02
C CYS A 680 -16.26 -23.89 -22.76
N ALA A 681 -17.38 -23.35 -22.25
CA ALA A 681 -18.60 -23.22 -23.02
C ALA A 681 -18.37 -22.21 -24.16
N ASP A 682 -18.62 -22.64 -25.39
CA ASP A 682 -18.17 -21.99 -26.62
C ASP A 682 -19.34 -21.87 -27.60
N VAL A 683 -19.47 -20.71 -28.23
CA VAL A 683 -20.37 -20.53 -29.37
C VAL A 683 -19.71 -21.12 -30.61
N ASP A 684 -20.34 -22.14 -31.21
CA ASP A 684 -19.75 -22.86 -32.33
C ASP A 684 -19.34 -21.91 -33.48
N ASN A 685 -18.07 -22.00 -33.87
CA ASN A 685 -17.43 -21.16 -34.89
C ASN A 685 -17.62 -19.63 -34.68
N ALA A 686 -17.84 -19.19 -33.44
CA ALA A 686 -18.19 -17.81 -33.11
C ALA A 686 -19.43 -17.29 -33.89
N GLY A 687 -20.33 -18.19 -34.29
CA GLY A 687 -21.53 -17.85 -35.06
C GLY A 687 -22.46 -16.92 -34.28
N THR A 688 -22.94 -15.85 -34.92
CA THR A 688 -23.84 -14.86 -34.29
C THR A 688 -25.31 -15.05 -34.65
N ALA A 689 -25.64 -16.07 -35.44
CA ALA A 689 -27.02 -16.36 -35.81
C ALA A 689 -27.78 -17.05 -34.66
N ASP A 690 -29.08 -16.75 -34.57
CA ASP A 690 -29.98 -17.49 -33.68
C ASP A 690 -30.01 -18.97 -34.08
N GLY A 691 -29.88 -19.85 -33.09
CA GLY A 691 -29.80 -21.30 -33.30
C GLY A 691 -28.38 -21.87 -33.40
N THR A 692 -27.34 -21.02 -33.33
CA THR A 692 -25.94 -21.50 -33.26
C THR A 692 -25.78 -22.33 -31.99
N LYS A 693 -25.38 -23.59 -32.11
CA LYS A 693 -25.24 -24.49 -30.95
C LYS A 693 -24.14 -24.01 -29.99
N ILE A 694 -24.29 -24.34 -28.72
CA ILE A 694 -23.22 -24.17 -27.72
C ILE A 694 -22.50 -25.50 -27.53
N GLN A 695 -21.17 -25.46 -27.43
CA GLN A 695 -20.32 -26.64 -27.32
C GLN A 695 -19.23 -26.46 -26.26
N LEU A 696 -18.50 -27.55 -25.96
CA LEU A 696 -17.21 -27.47 -25.28
C LEU A 696 -16.11 -27.21 -26.29
N TRP A 697 -15.18 -26.33 -25.91
CA TRP A 697 -13.96 -26.11 -26.66
C TRP A 697 -12.79 -25.82 -25.73
N THR A 698 -11.57 -26.01 -26.23
CA THR A 698 -10.35 -25.55 -25.54
C THR A 698 -10.47 -24.05 -25.28
N CYS A 699 -10.29 -23.63 -24.03
CA CYS A 699 -10.34 -22.22 -23.66
C CYS A 699 -9.27 -21.44 -24.44
N ASN A 700 -9.68 -20.45 -25.22
CA ASN A 700 -8.85 -19.72 -26.17
C ASN A 700 -8.96 -18.19 -26.04
N GLY A 701 -9.74 -17.69 -25.06
CA GLY A 701 -9.89 -16.27 -24.78
C GLY A 701 -10.66 -15.46 -25.83
N THR A 702 -11.22 -16.10 -26.87
CA THR A 702 -12.01 -15.40 -27.89
C THR A 702 -13.36 -14.94 -27.34
N ASN A 703 -13.98 -13.95 -28.00
CA ASN A 703 -15.30 -13.43 -27.62
C ASN A 703 -16.42 -14.49 -27.63
N ALA A 704 -16.23 -15.61 -28.35
CA ALA A 704 -17.17 -16.75 -28.35
C ALA A 704 -17.21 -17.50 -27.02
N GLN A 705 -16.26 -17.25 -26.13
CA GLN A 705 -16.14 -17.85 -24.80
C GLN A 705 -16.25 -16.81 -23.67
N GLN A 706 -16.44 -15.53 -23.99
CA GLN A 706 -16.58 -14.45 -23.00
C GLN A 706 -18.06 -14.25 -22.62
N TRP A 707 -18.53 -15.08 -21.69
CA TRP A 707 -19.90 -15.04 -21.18
C TRP A 707 -20.07 -13.98 -20.11
N THR A 708 -21.17 -13.24 -20.17
CA THR A 708 -21.61 -12.30 -19.16
C THR A 708 -22.75 -12.91 -18.34
N VAL A 709 -22.62 -12.89 -17.02
CA VAL A 709 -23.61 -13.24 -16.01
C VAL A 709 -24.14 -11.92 -15.44
N PRO A 710 -25.25 -11.36 -15.95
CA PRO A 710 -25.71 -10.02 -15.56
C PRO A 710 -26.30 -9.97 -14.15
N GLY A 711 -26.68 -11.12 -13.59
CA GLY A 711 -27.40 -11.24 -12.31
C GLY A 711 -28.90 -11.41 -12.45
N ASP A 712 -29.44 -11.35 -13.67
CA ASP A 712 -30.87 -11.50 -13.99
C ASP A 712 -31.27 -12.96 -14.34
N GLY A 713 -30.39 -13.92 -14.07
CA GLY A 713 -30.55 -15.34 -14.40
C GLY A 713 -30.20 -15.71 -15.84
N THR A 714 -29.84 -14.76 -16.71
CA THR A 714 -29.35 -15.07 -18.06
C THR A 714 -27.84 -15.31 -18.10
N LEU A 715 -27.38 -16.06 -19.09
CA LEU A 715 -25.97 -16.18 -19.47
C LEU A 715 -25.83 -15.63 -20.89
N ARG A 716 -24.99 -14.63 -21.10
CA ARG A 716 -24.95 -13.87 -22.36
C ARG A 716 -23.60 -13.91 -23.05
N VAL A 717 -23.55 -14.08 -24.35
CA VAL A 717 -22.31 -14.08 -25.15
C VAL A 717 -22.61 -13.52 -26.53
N LEU A 718 -21.68 -12.79 -27.13
CA LEU A 718 -21.87 -12.15 -28.45
C LEU A 718 -23.19 -11.35 -28.56
N GLY A 719 -23.64 -10.74 -27.46
CA GLY A 719 -24.89 -9.94 -27.38
C GLY A 719 -26.19 -10.75 -27.30
N LYS A 720 -26.12 -12.08 -27.17
CA LYS A 720 -27.26 -13.01 -27.14
C LYS A 720 -27.22 -13.91 -25.90
N CYS A 721 -28.26 -14.71 -25.67
CA CYS A 721 -28.47 -15.51 -24.47
C CYS A 721 -28.22 -17.02 -24.74
N LEU A 722 -27.73 -17.73 -23.72
CA LEU A 722 -27.77 -19.20 -23.67
C LEU A 722 -29.22 -19.66 -23.53
N ASP A 723 -29.69 -20.40 -24.51
CA ASP A 723 -31.10 -20.76 -24.70
C ASP A 723 -31.23 -22.28 -24.81
N VAL A 724 -32.27 -22.85 -24.19
CA VAL A 724 -32.67 -24.24 -24.44
C VAL A 724 -33.53 -24.28 -25.71
N GLN A 725 -33.10 -25.04 -26.72
CA GLN A 725 -33.71 -25.00 -28.04
C GLN A 725 -35.22 -25.22 -28.01
N GLY A 726 -35.97 -24.22 -28.49
CA GLY A 726 -37.43 -24.22 -28.57
C GLY A 726 -38.13 -24.20 -27.21
N GLY A 727 -37.41 -23.98 -26.11
CA GLY A 727 -37.94 -24.12 -24.75
C GLY A 727 -38.35 -25.56 -24.40
N ASN A 728 -37.83 -26.55 -25.12
CA ASN A 728 -38.15 -27.94 -24.90
C ASN A 728 -37.56 -28.44 -23.57
N THR A 729 -38.23 -29.40 -22.96
CA THR A 729 -37.86 -29.94 -21.64
C THR A 729 -37.22 -31.34 -21.63
N PRO A 730 -37.29 -32.22 -22.65
CA PRO A 730 -36.67 -33.54 -22.61
C PRO A 730 -35.13 -33.52 -22.47
N ASN A 731 -34.58 -34.59 -21.86
CA ASN A 731 -33.13 -34.88 -21.88
C ASN A 731 -32.59 -34.91 -23.32
N GLY A 732 -31.40 -34.34 -23.52
CA GLY A 732 -30.76 -34.30 -24.84
C GLY A 732 -31.15 -33.09 -25.68
N THR A 733 -32.05 -32.22 -25.20
CA THR A 733 -32.37 -30.96 -25.90
C THR A 733 -31.14 -30.06 -25.90
N VAL A 734 -30.64 -29.72 -27.10
CA VAL A 734 -29.43 -28.91 -27.25
C VAL A 734 -29.62 -27.48 -26.75
N THR A 735 -28.54 -26.88 -26.27
CA THR A 735 -28.51 -25.45 -25.99
C THR A 735 -27.92 -24.69 -27.17
N GLN A 736 -28.41 -23.46 -27.35
CA GLN A 736 -28.11 -22.62 -28.50
C GLN A 736 -27.92 -21.16 -28.08
N LEU A 737 -27.32 -20.39 -28.97
CA LEU A 737 -27.31 -18.94 -28.92
C LEU A 737 -28.64 -18.42 -29.47
N TRP A 738 -29.31 -17.56 -28.72
CA TRP A 738 -30.56 -16.94 -29.17
C TRP A 738 -30.70 -15.50 -28.70
N THR A 739 -31.35 -14.66 -29.50
CA THR A 739 -31.73 -13.29 -29.12
C THR A 739 -32.42 -13.29 -27.75
N CYS A 740 -31.91 -12.50 -26.82
CA CYS A 740 -32.47 -12.45 -25.47
C CYS A 740 -33.94 -12.00 -25.52
N ASN A 741 -34.86 -12.86 -25.06
CA ASN A 741 -36.31 -12.69 -25.20
C ASN A 741 -37.07 -12.76 -23.87
N GLY A 742 -36.35 -12.93 -22.75
CA GLY A 742 -36.92 -12.93 -21.40
C GLY A 742 -37.69 -14.20 -21.02
N THR A 743 -37.69 -15.23 -21.86
CA THR A 743 -38.36 -16.51 -21.55
C THR A 743 -37.57 -17.34 -20.54
N ALA A 744 -38.26 -18.26 -19.87
CA ALA A 744 -37.63 -19.19 -18.92
C ALA A 744 -36.65 -20.19 -19.57
N ALA A 745 -36.68 -20.33 -20.91
CA ALA A 745 -35.71 -21.13 -21.66
C ALA A 745 -34.28 -20.52 -21.63
N GLN A 746 -34.18 -19.22 -21.34
CA GLN A 746 -32.90 -18.48 -21.28
C GLN A 746 -32.40 -18.25 -19.84
N GLN A 747 -33.10 -18.84 -18.88
CA GLN A 747 -32.83 -18.68 -17.46
C GLN A 747 -32.01 -19.85 -16.93
N TRP A 748 -31.02 -19.56 -16.09
CA TRP A 748 -30.09 -20.53 -15.52
C TRP A 748 -29.80 -20.18 -14.07
N THR A 749 -30.00 -21.16 -13.19
CA THR A 749 -29.79 -21.03 -11.75
C THR A 749 -28.61 -21.90 -11.34
N ALA A 750 -27.51 -21.25 -10.96
CA ALA A 750 -26.37 -21.92 -10.36
C ALA A 750 -26.75 -22.55 -9.01
N GLN A 751 -26.38 -23.81 -8.82
CA GLN A 751 -26.64 -24.58 -7.61
C GLN A 751 -25.38 -24.65 -6.74
N ALA A 752 -25.56 -24.87 -5.44
CA ALA A 752 -24.46 -24.99 -4.48
C ALA A 752 -23.50 -26.15 -4.81
N ASP A 753 -23.98 -27.15 -5.56
CA ASP A 753 -23.18 -28.28 -5.99
C ASP A 753 -22.35 -27.97 -7.26
N GLY A 754 -22.51 -26.80 -7.88
CA GLY A 754 -21.81 -26.40 -9.11
C GLY A 754 -22.55 -26.73 -10.42
N THR A 755 -23.78 -27.24 -10.37
CA THR A 755 -24.61 -27.40 -11.57
C THR A 755 -25.31 -26.11 -11.99
N LEU A 756 -25.65 -25.98 -13.28
CA LEU A 756 -26.47 -24.88 -13.82
C LEU A 756 -27.84 -25.41 -14.22
N ARG A 757 -28.87 -25.15 -13.42
CA ARG A 757 -30.23 -25.65 -13.65
C ARG A 757 -31.06 -24.67 -14.44
N ASN A 758 -31.68 -25.11 -15.53
CA ASN A 758 -32.71 -24.35 -16.22
C ASN A 758 -34.07 -24.52 -15.50
N PRO A 759 -34.74 -23.43 -15.07
CA PRO A 759 -35.94 -23.53 -14.25
C PRO A 759 -37.17 -24.01 -15.03
N LEU A 760 -37.21 -23.82 -16.36
CA LEU A 760 -38.31 -24.28 -17.21
C LEU A 760 -38.34 -25.81 -17.33
N SER A 761 -37.19 -26.41 -17.66
CA SER A 761 -37.07 -27.86 -17.83
C SER A 761 -36.84 -28.61 -16.52
N GLY A 762 -36.32 -27.92 -15.50
CA GLY A 762 -35.85 -28.50 -14.25
C GLY A 762 -34.54 -29.28 -14.36
N ARG A 763 -33.90 -29.25 -15.53
CA ARG A 763 -32.69 -29.99 -15.91
C ARG A 763 -31.44 -29.12 -15.88
N CYS A 764 -30.28 -29.75 -15.90
CA CYS A 764 -28.99 -29.10 -15.78
C CYS A 764 -28.26 -29.01 -17.13
N LEU A 765 -27.45 -27.96 -17.32
CA LEU A 765 -26.53 -27.85 -18.44
C LEU A 765 -25.50 -28.98 -18.35
N ASP A 766 -25.37 -29.73 -19.44
CA ASP A 766 -24.63 -30.98 -19.49
C ASP A 766 -23.77 -31.03 -20.77
N ALA A 767 -22.51 -31.45 -20.63
CA ALA A 767 -21.67 -31.79 -21.77
C ALA A 767 -21.95 -33.24 -22.20
N ALA A 768 -22.48 -33.40 -23.40
CA ALA A 768 -23.04 -34.65 -23.88
C ALA A 768 -22.04 -35.82 -23.82
N GLY A 769 -22.52 -36.96 -23.30
CA GLY A 769 -21.75 -38.21 -23.25
C GLY A 769 -20.57 -38.20 -22.27
N VAL A 770 -20.54 -37.27 -21.30
CA VAL A 770 -19.42 -37.11 -20.35
C VAL A 770 -18.08 -36.89 -21.08
N SER A 771 -18.14 -36.28 -22.26
CA SER A 771 -16.99 -36.04 -23.13
C SER A 771 -16.32 -34.71 -22.82
N SER A 772 -14.99 -34.68 -22.91
CA SER A 772 -14.15 -33.47 -22.85
C SER A 772 -13.52 -33.10 -24.20
N ALA A 773 -13.96 -33.76 -25.29
CA ALA A 773 -13.48 -33.47 -26.64
C ALA A 773 -14.01 -32.12 -27.13
N ASP A 774 -13.18 -31.40 -27.89
CA ASP A 774 -13.58 -30.15 -28.56
C ASP A 774 -14.72 -30.46 -29.55
N GLY A 775 -15.75 -29.61 -29.53
CA GLY A 775 -16.96 -29.78 -30.33
C GLY A 775 -18.08 -30.58 -29.64
N THR A 776 -17.86 -31.07 -28.42
CA THR A 776 -18.91 -31.76 -27.63
C THR A 776 -20.07 -30.81 -27.39
N VAL A 777 -21.27 -31.17 -27.83
CA VAL A 777 -22.46 -30.31 -27.72
C VAL A 777 -22.89 -30.16 -26.25
N LEU A 778 -23.31 -28.95 -25.89
CA LEU A 778 -24.00 -28.72 -24.62
C LEU A 778 -25.51 -28.89 -24.82
N HIS A 779 -26.12 -29.62 -23.90
CA HIS A 779 -27.55 -29.90 -23.89
C HIS A 779 -28.09 -29.83 -22.44
N ILE A 780 -29.40 -30.02 -22.27
CA ILE A 780 -29.98 -30.22 -20.94
C ILE A 780 -30.13 -31.71 -20.64
N TRP A 781 -29.80 -32.09 -19.40
CA TRP A 781 -29.99 -33.44 -18.88
C TRP A 781 -30.44 -33.40 -17.42
N ASP A 782 -31.04 -34.48 -16.92
CA ASP A 782 -31.38 -34.60 -15.50
C ASP A 782 -30.16 -34.25 -14.63
N CYS A 783 -30.40 -33.52 -13.53
CA CYS A 783 -29.33 -33.03 -12.67
C CYS A 783 -28.74 -34.18 -11.85
N LEU A 784 -27.62 -34.73 -12.31
CA LEU A 784 -26.92 -35.86 -11.70
C LEU A 784 -25.74 -35.42 -10.83
N ALA A 785 -25.40 -34.12 -10.84
CA ALA A 785 -24.21 -33.60 -10.16
C ALA A 785 -22.90 -34.29 -10.63
N ALA A 786 -22.90 -34.84 -11.86
CA ALA A 786 -21.75 -35.50 -12.46
C ALA A 786 -20.72 -34.48 -12.97
N VAL A 787 -19.48 -34.94 -13.22
CA VAL A 787 -18.35 -34.08 -13.62
C VAL A 787 -18.61 -33.25 -14.90
N ASN A 788 -19.44 -33.76 -15.82
CA ASN A 788 -19.83 -33.09 -17.06
C ASN A 788 -20.98 -32.08 -16.90
N GLN A 789 -21.49 -31.92 -15.69
CA GLN A 789 -22.52 -30.94 -15.32
C GLN A 789 -21.99 -29.88 -14.33
N LYS A 790 -20.71 -29.95 -13.95
CA LYS A 790 -20.09 -28.96 -13.05
C LYS A 790 -19.53 -27.81 -13.86
N TRP A 791 -19.97 -26.61 -13.52
CA TRP A 791 -19.60 -25.38 -14.21
C TRP A 791 -19.08 -24.34 -13.23
N THR A 792 -17.98 -23.70 -13.60
CA THR A 792 -17.46 -22.50 -12.94
C THR A 792 -17.85 -21.30 -13.79
N LEU A 793 -18.71 -20.45 -13.24
CA LEU A 793 -19.06 -19.15 -13.84
C LEU A 793 -17.94 -18.11 -13.60
N PRO A 794 -17.81 -17.09 -14.46
CA PRO A 794 -16.79 -16.05 -14.34
C PRO A 794 -16.93 -15.15 -13.11
#